data_AF-G3R2Q5-F1
#
_entry.id   AF-G3R2Q5-F1
#
_cell.length_a   1.000
_cell.length_b   1.000
_cell.length_c   1.000
_cell.angle_alpha   90.00
_cell.angle_beta   90.00
_cell.angle_gamma   90.00
#
_symmetry.space_group_name_H-M   'P 1'
#
loop_
_entity.id
_entity.type
_entity.pdbx_description
1 polymer ?
#
loop_
_entity_poly.entity_id
_entity_poly.type
_entity_poly.pdbx_seq_one_letter_code
_entity_poly.pdbx_strand_id
1 'polypeptide(L)'
;MADEEAGGTERVEISAELPQTPQRLTSWWDQQVDFYTAFLHHLAQLVPEIYFAEMDPDLEKQEESVQMSIFTPLEWYLFGEDPDICLEKLKHSGAFQLCGKVFKSGETTYSCRDCAIDPTCVLCMDCFQNSVHKNHRYKMHTSTGGGFCDCGDTEAWKTGPFCVNHEPGRAGTIKENSRCPLNEEVIVQARKIFPSVIKYVVEMTIWEEEKELPPELQIREKNERYYCVLFNDEHHSYDHVIYSLQRALDCELAEAQLHTTAIDKEGRRAVKAGAYAACQEAKEDIKSHSENVSQHPLHVEVLHSEIMAHQKFALRLGSWMNKIMSYSSDFRQIFCQACLREEPDSENPCLISRLMLWDAKLYKGARKILHELIFSSFFMEMEYKKLFAMEFVKYYKQLQKEYISDDHDRSISITALSVQMFTVPTLARHLIEEQNVISVITETLLEVLPEYLDRNNKFNFQGYSQDKLGRVYAVICDLLHVRLSRLGAVSRLHEFVSFEDFQVEVLVEYPLRCLVLVAQVVAEMWRRNGLSLISQVFYYQDVKCREEMYDKDIIMLQIGASLMDPNKFLLLVLQRYELAEAFNKTISTKDQDLIKQYNTLIEEMLQVLIYIVGERYVPGVGNVTKEEVTMREIIHLLCIEPMPHSAIAKNLPENENNETGLENVINKVATFKKPGISGHGVYELKDESLKDFNMYFYHYSKTQHSKAEHMQKKRRKQENKDEALPPPPPPEFCPAFSKVINLLNCDIMMYILRTVFERAIDTDSNLWTEGMLQMAFHILALGLLEEKQQLQKAPEEEVTFDFYHKASRLGSSAMNIQMLLEKLKGIPQLEGQKDMITWILQMFDTVKRLREKSCLIVATTSGSESIKNDEITHDKEKAERKRKAEAARLHRQKIMAQMSALQKNFIETHKLMYDNTSEMPGKEDSIMEEER
;
A
#
# COMPACT_ATOMS: atom_id res chain seq x y z
N MET A 1 21.04 -56.95 -55.29
CA MET A 1 21.59 -55.95 -56.21
C MET A 1 21.17 -54.59 -55.67
N ALA A 2 22.18 -53.79 -55.28
CA ALA A 2 22.16 -52.39 -54.84
C ALA A 2 21.38 -52.10 -53.53
N ASP A 3 21.98 -51.62 -52.43
CA ASP A 3 22.76 -50.36 -52.21
C ASP A 3 21.87 -49.12 -52.44
N GLU A 4 21.84 -48.02 -51.70
CA GLU A 4 22.50 -47.37 -50.54
C GLU A 4 21.48 -46.23 -50.20
N GLU A 5 21.21 -45.81 -48.97
CA GLU A 5 21.90 -44.69 -48.29
C GLU A 5 21.28 -44.59 -46.88
N ALA A 6 22.04 -44.97 -45.85
CA ALA A 6 21.79 -44.57 -44.48
C ALA A 6 22.85 -43.53 -44.13
N GLY A 7 22.45 -42.26 -44.10
CA GLY A 7 23.30 -41.17 -43.60
C GLY A 7 23.53 -41.37 -42.11
N GLY A 8 24.74 -41.82 -41.76
CA GLY A 8 25.20 -41.92 -40.39
C GLY A 8 25.37 -40.53 -39.78
N THR A 9 24.61 -40.22 -38.74
CA THR A 9 24.99 -39.23 -37.74
C THR A 9 26.10 -39.85 -36.90
N GLU A 10 27.34 -39.42 -37.15
CA GLU A 10 28.48 -39.73 -36.29
C GLU A 10 28.16 -39.32 -34.85
N ARG A 11 27.96 -40.32 -33.97
CA ARG A 11 28.13 -40.12 -32.53
C ARG A 11 29.60 -39.77 -32.33
N VAL A 12 29.88 -38.51 -32.04
CA VAL A 12 31.20 -38.09 -31.57
C VAL A 12 31.39 -38.73 -30.18
N GLU A 13 32.09 -39.86 -30.12
CA GLU A 13 32.64 -40.39 -28.88
C GLU A 13 33.71 -39.42 -28.37
N ILE A 14 33.34 -38.51 -27.47
CA ILE A 14 34.30 -37.75 -26.65
C ILE A 14 34.53 -38.55 -25.37
N SER A 15 35.34 -39.60 -25.44
CA SER A 15 35.95 -40.19 -24.24
C SER A 15 37.17 -39.35 -23.86
N ALA A 16 36.98 -38.29 -23.08
CA ALA A 16 38.08 -37.53 -22.49
C ALA A 16 37.81 -37.37 -20.98
N GLU A 17 38.74 -37.88 -20.16
CA GLU A 17 38.73 -37.65 -18.71
C GLU A 17 38.61 -36.15 -18.41
N LEU A 18 37.64 -35.76 -17.56
CA LEU A 18 37.43 -34.37 -17.16
C LEU A 18 38.72 -33.77 -16.54
N PRO A 19 39.18 -32.59 -16.97
CA PRO A 19 40.39 -31.97 -16.44
C PRO A 19 40.27 -31.61 -14.94
N GLN A 20 41.22 -32.06 -14.11
CA GLN A 20 41.19 -31.91 -12.64
C GLN A 20 41.55 -30.52 -12.07
N THR A 21 41.85 -29.52 -12.92
CA THR A 21 42.25 -28.17 -12.46
C THR A 21 41.40 -27.10 -13.13
N PRO A 22 40.96 -26.04 -12.42
CA PRO A 22 40.08 -25.01 -12.97
C PRO A 22 40.58 -24.43 -14.31
N GLN A 23 41.87 -24.16 -14.42
CA GLN A 23 42.52 -23.60 -15.60
C GLN A 23 42.44 -24.49 -16.84
N ARG A 24 42.51 -25.83 -16.67
CA ARG A 24 42.38 -26.78 -17.79
C ARG A 24 40.93 -26.96 -18.22
N LEU A 25 39.97 -26.83 -17.30
CA LEU A 25 38.54 -26.87 -17.61
C LEU A 25 38.10 -25.62 -18.37
N THR A 26 38.59 -24.43 -17.97
CA THR A 26 38.41 -23.17 -18.71
C THR A 26 38.89 -23.30 -20.16
N SER A 27 40.08 -23.88 -20.36
CA SER A 27 40.64 -24.11 -21.69
C SER A 27 39.85 -25.13 -22.52
N TRP A 28 39.18 -26.09 -21.86
CA TRP A 28 38.31 -27.07 -22.52
C TRP A 28 37.00 -26.44 -22.97
N TRP A 29 36.35 -25.62 -22.14
CA TRP A 29 35.11 -24.92 -22.51
C TRP A 29 35.30 -23.93 -23.68
N ASP A 30 36.44 -23.24 -23.73
CA ASP A 30 36.74 -22.30 -24.83
C ASP A 30 36.97 -23.01 -26.18
N GLN A 31 37.28 -24.32 -26.16
CA GLN A 31 37.45 -25.15 -27.35
C GLN A 31 36.14 -25.75 -27.89
N GLN A 32 35.04 -25.68 -27.12
CA GLN A 32 33.74 -26.24 -27.52
C GLN A 32 32.95 -25.26 -28.38
N VAL A 33 32.26 -25.78 -29.40
CA VAL A 33 31.43 -24.97 -30.33
C VAL A 33 30.16 -24.46 -29.64
N ASP A 34 29.59 -25.26 -28.74
CA ASP A 34 28.44 -24.89 -27.91
C ASP A 34 28.79 -25.03 -26.42
N PHE A 35 28.88 -23.88 -25.74
CA PHE A 35 29.12 -23.85 -24.29
C PHE A 35 27.97 -24.51 -23.52
N TYR A 36 26.71 -24.41 -23.99
CA TYR A 36 25.57 -24.95 -23.26
C TYR A 36 25.64 -26.46 -23.15
N THR A 37 25.85 -27.17 -24.25
CA THR A 37 25.98 -28.63 -24.24
C THR A 37 27.17 -29.09 -23.40
N ALA A 38 28.32 -28.42 -23.51
CA ALA A 38 29.50 -28.74 -22.71
C ALA A 38 29.28 -28.50 -21.21
N PHE A 39 28.54 -27.45 -20.86
CA PHE A 39 28.15 -27.13 -19.49
C PHE A 39 27.21 -28.21 -18.92
N LEU A 40 26.16 -28.61 -19.65
CA LEU A 40 25.26 -29.69 -19.22
C LEU A 40 26.00 -31.01 -19.03
N HIS A 41 26.90 -31.36 -19.95
CA HIS A 41 27.71 -32.58 -19.85
C HIS A 41 28.57 -32.59 -18.59
N HIS A 42 29.16 -31.44 -18.22
CA HIS A 42 29.91 -31.29 -16.97
C HIS A 42 29.02 -31.44 -15.73
N LEU A 43 27.84 -30.81 -15.74
CA LEU A 43 26.89 -30.87 -14.62
C LEU A 43 26.34 -32.28 -14.39
N ALA A 44 25.97 -33.00 -15.44
CA ALA A 44 25.44 -34.36 -15.34
C ALA A 44 26.42 -35.37 -14.73
N GLN A 45 27.72 -35.09 -14.77
CA GLN A 45 28.71 -35.91 -14.08
C GLN A 45 28.86 -35.53 -12.60
N LEU A 46 28.95 -34.24 -12.27
CA LEU A 46 29.31 -33.81 -10.92
C LEU A 46 28.12 -33.64 -9.98
N VAL A 47 26.97 -33.17 -10.47
CA VAL A 47 25.83 -32.82 -9.62
C VAL A 47 25.26 -34.02 -8.86
N PRO A 48 25.04 -35.19 -9.50
CA PRO A 48 24.63 -36.39 -8.77
C PRO A 48 25.64 -36.85 -7.71
N GLU A 49 26.94 -36.62 -7.92
CA GLU A 49 28.00 -37.01 -6.97
C GLU A 49 28.11 -36.07 -5.76
N ILE A 50 27.83 -34.78 -5.95
CA ILE A 50 27.86 -33.80 -4.88
C ILE A 50 26.62 -33.94 -3.99
N TYR A 51 25.43 -34.09 -4.60
CA TYR A 51 24.15 -34.11 -3.90
C TYR A 51 23.55 -35.53 -3.74
N PHE A 52 24.39 -36.56 -3.70
CA PHE A 52 23.95 -37.98 -3.61
C PHE A 52 23.27 -38.37 -2.27
N ALA A 53 23.38 -37.55 -1.22
CA ALA A 53 22.97 -37.87 0.15
C ALA A 53 21.92 -36.87 0.67
N GLU A 54 20.67 -36.98 0.20
CA GLU A 54 19.62 -36.01 0.55
C GLU A 54 19.00 -36.21 1.94
N MET A 55 18.98 -37.44 2.48
CA MET A 55 18.36 -37.72 3.78
C MET A 55 19.18 -37.19 4.97
N ASP A 56 20.51 -37.21 4.84
CA ASP A 56 21.46 -36.73 5.85
C ASP A 56 22.66 -36.06 5.15
N PRO A 57 22.48 -34.81 4.67
CA PRO A 57 23.49 -34.12 3.89
C PRO A 57 24.60 -33.55 4.79
N ASP A 58 25.86 -33.84 4.45
CA ASP A 58 27.01 -33.08 4.94
C ASP A 58 27.07 -31.74 4.19
N LEU A 59 26.40 -30.73 4.74
CA LEU A 59 26.23 -29.42 4.11
C LEU A 59 27.56 -28.70 3.87
N GLU A 60 28.53 -28.83 4.77
CA GLU A 60 29.85 -28.18 4.63
C GLU A 60 30.63 -28.80 3.47
N LYS A 61 30.65 -30.14 3.41
CA LYS A 61 31.32 -30.85 2.32
C LYS A 61 30.64 -30.64 0.98
N GLN A 62 29.32 -30.61 0.93
CA GLN A 62 28.57 -30.29 -0.28
C GLN A 62 28.93 -28.90 -0.80
N GLU A 63 28.99 -27.91 0.08
CA GLU A 63 29.33 -26.53 -0.26
C GLU A 63 30.78 -26.40 -0.76
N GLU A 64 31.74 -27.06 -0.10
CA GLU A 64 33.13 -27.08 -0.55
C GLU A 64 33.26 -27.75 -1.93
N SER A 65 32.57 -28.87 -2.13
CA SER A 65 32.64 -29.64 -3.37
C SER A 65 32.05 -28.89 -4.57
N VAL A 66 30.89 -28.23 -4.40
CA VAL A 66 30.26 -27.42 -5.46
C VAL A 66 31.08 -26.17 -5.76
N GLN A 67 31.64 -25.52 -4.73
CA GLN A 67 32.47 -24.35 -4.90
C GLN A 67 33.74 -24.68 -5.70
N MET A 68 34.43 -25.76 -5.37
CA MET A 68 35.69 -26.14 -6.03
C MET A 68 35.47 -26.73 -7.43
N SER A 69 34.44 -27.54 -7.62
CA SER A 69 34.28 -28.34 -8.85
C SER A 69 33.43 -27.64 -9.93
N ILE A 70 32.61 -26.66 -9.55
CA ILE A 70 31.67 -25.99 -10.46
C ILE A 70 31.82 -24.46 -10.41
N PHE A 71 31.61 -23.82 -9.24
CA PHE A 71 31.59 -22.35 -9.18
C PHE A 71 32.94 -21.71 -9.46
N THR A 72 34.03 -22.23 -8.87
CA THR A 72 35.37 -21.69 -9.11
C THR A 72 35.76 -21.79 -10.58
N PRO A 73 35.62 -22.94 -11.29
CA PRO A 73 35.86 -22.98 -12.72
C PRO A 73 34.98 -22.03 -13.55
N LEU A 74 33.70 -21.87 -13.20
CA LEU A 74 32.81 -20.90 -13.86
C LEU A 74 33.28 -19.46 -13.66
N GLU A 75 33.69 -19.10 -12.44
CA GLU A 75 34.24 -17.78 -12.12
C GLU A 75 35.55 -17.53 -12.89
N TRP A 76 36.45 -18.51 -12.96
CA TRP A 76 37.67 -18.42 -13.78
C TRP A 76 37.37 -18.25 -15.28
N TYR A 77 36.36 -18.96 -15.81
CA TYR A 77 35.94 -18.80 -17.21
C TYR A 77 35.25 -17.46 -17.48
N LEU A 78 34.49 -16.94 -16.51
CA LEU A 78 33.86 -15.62 -16.59
C LEU A 78 34.90 -14.49 -16.59
N PHE A 79 35.89 -14.54 -15.68
CA PHE A 79 36.85 -13.46 -15.48
C PHE A 79 38.08 -13.57 -16.39
N GLY A 80 38.42 -14.76 -16.90
CA GLY A 80 39.61 -15.01 -17.72
C GLY A 80 40.94 -14.94 -16.94
N GLU A 81 40.89 -14.61 -15.66
CA GLU A 81 42.00 -14.56 -14.72
C GLU A 81 41.54 -15.03 -13.33
N ASP A 82 42.43 -14.95 -12.34
CA ASP A 82 42.08 -15.30 -10.97
C ASP A 82 40.90 -14.45 -10.47
N PRO A 83 39.79 -15.07 -10.01
CA PRO A 83 38.61 -14.36 -9.55
C PRO A 83 38.92 -13.34 -8.46
N ASP A 84 39.82 -13.65 -7.52
CA ASP A 84 40.16 -12.73 -6.43
C ASP A 84 40.86 -11.48 -6.97
N ILE A 85 41.76 -11.64 -7.95
CA ILE A 85 42.47 -10.55 -8.62
C ILE A 85 41.49 -9.68 -9.41
N CYS A 86 40.60 -10.29 -10.20
CA CYS A 86 39.62 -9.55 -10.98
C CYS A 86 38.62 -8.81 -10.07
N LEU A 87 38.15 -9.44 -9.00
CA LEU A 87 37.27 -8.82 -8.02
C LEU A 87 37.95 -7.65 -7.30
N GLU A 88 39.25 -7.75 -6.98
CA GLU A 88 40.01 -6.61 -6.47
C GLU A 88 40.09 -5.46 -7.49
N LYS A 89 40.35 -5.74 -8.77
CA LYS A 89 40.36 -4.70 -9.83
C LYS A 89 39.00 -4.01 -9.98
N LEU A 90 37.91 -4.78 -9.89
CA LEU A 90 36.55 -4.24 -9.90
C LEU A 90 36.28 -3.37 -8.65
N LYS A 91 36.82 -3.73 -7.47
CA LYS A 91 36.72 -2.94 -6.23
C LYS A 91 37.45 -1.59 -6.34
N HIS A 92 38.61 -1.56 -6.97
CA HIS A 92 39.42 -0.34 -7.10
C HIS A 92 38.95 0.61 -8.20
N SER A 93 38.16 0.14 -9.17
CA SER A 93 37.60 0.96 -10.25
C SER A 93 36.32 1.73 -9.87
N GLY A 94 35.88 1.64 -8.61
CA GLY A 94 34.66 2.32 -8.14
C GLY A 94 33.36 1.66 -8.63
N ALA A 95 33.43 0.44 -9.18
CA ALA A 95 32.26 -0.30 -9.66
C ALA A 95 31.38 -0.84 -8.52
N PHE A 96 31.96 -1.06 -7.33
CA PHE A 96 31.21 -1.50 -6.15
C PHE A 96 30.62 -0.31 -5.39
N GLN A 97 29.44 0.11 -5.82
CA GLN A 97 28.57 0.96 -4.99
C GLN A 97 27.83 0.14 -3.92
N LEU A 98 27.93 -1.20 -3.97
CA LEU A 98 27.23 -2.18 -3.13
C LEU A 98 28.24 -3.07 -2.39
N CYS A 99 27.94 -3.43 -1.13
CA CYS A 99 28.78 -4.30 -0.31
C CYS A 99 28.70 -5.77 -0.76
N GLY A 100 27.48 -6.30 -0.94
CA GLY A 100 27.26 -7.65 -1.46
C GLY A 100 27.88 -8.80 -0.63
N LYS A 101 28.36 -8.54 0.60
CA LYS A 101 28.98 -9.58 1.44
C LYS A 101 27.96 -10.68 1.73
N VAL A 102 28.21 -11.87 1.22
CA VAL A 102 27.40 -13.07 1.47
C VAL A 102 27.64 -13.56 2.90
N PHE A 103 26.56 -13.77 3.64
CA PHE A 103 26.57 -14.24 5.02
C PHE A 103 26.76 -15.76 5.09
N LYS A 104 27.63 -16.18 6.01
CA LYS A 104 27.77 -17.59 6.38
C LYS A 104 26.67 -18.00 7.36
N SER A 105 26.35 -19.30 7.40
CA SER A 105 25.46 -19.83 8.42
C SER A 105 26.06 -19.59 9.81
N GLY A 106 25.26 -19.06 10.74
CA GLY A 106 25.71 -18.64 12.07
C GLY A 106 26.25 -17.19 12.15
N GLU A 107 26.43 -16.50 11.02
CA GLU A 107 26.94 -15.12 11.03
C GLU A 107 25.87 -14.10 11.44
N THR A 108 26.25 -13.10 12.23
CA THR A 108 25.32 -12.08 12.73
C THR A 108 25.06 -10.98 11.70
N THR A 109 23.79 -10.72 11.43
CA THR A 109 23.32 -9.68 10.50
C THR A 109 22.49 -8.62 11.22
N TYR A 110 22.44 -7.41 10.66
CA TYR A 110 21.85 -6.22 11.29
C TYR A 110 20.81 -5.58 10.39
N SER A 111 19.55 -5.53 10.83
CA SER A 111 18.48 -4.82 10.11
C SER A 111 18.08 -3.54 10.84
N CYS A 112 18.11 -2.38 10.17
CA CYS A 112 17.76 -1.09 10.76
C CYS A 112 16.26 -0.83 10.62
N ARG A 113 15.51 -0.75 11.73
CA ARG A 113 14.05 -0.55 11.70
C ARG A 113 13.62 0.84 11.26
N ASP A 114 14.47 1.83 11.49
CA ASP A 114 14.15 3.22 11.16
C ASP A 114 14.39 3.56 9.68
N CYS A 115 15.33 2.85 9.03
CA CYS A 115 15.80 3.17 7.68
C CYS A 115 15.51 2.08 6.66
N ALA A 116 15.37 0.81 7.06
CA ALA A 116 15.08 -0.26 6.10
C ALA A 116 13.74 -0.03 5.40
N ILE A 117 13.68 -0.41 4.14
CA ILE A 117 12.45 -0.41 3.35
C ILE A 117 11.60 -1.64 3.71
N ASP A 118 12.22 -2.79 3.98
CA ASP A 118 11.53 -4.00 4.43
C ASP A 118 12.38 -4.86 5.42
N PRO A 119 11.80 -5.89 6.07
CA PRO A 119 12.50 -6.71 7.08
C PRO A 119 13.64 -7.59 6.56
N THR A 120 13.77 -7.75 5.23
CA THR A 120 14.83 -8.50 4.59
C THR A 120 16.10 -7.68 4.41
N CYS A 121 16.04 -6.34 4.53
CA CYS A 121 17.21 -5.47 4.44
C CYS A 121 18.18 -5.70 5.62
N VAL A 122 19.40 -6.13 5.31
CA VAL A 122 20.40 -6.57 6.28
C VAL A 122 21.79 -6.04 5.95
N LEU A 123 22.48 -5.59 6.99
CA LEU A 123 23.87 -5.16 6.95
C LEU A 123 24.77 -6.21 7.58
N CYS A 124 25.96 -6.38 7.02
CA CYS A 124 27.04 -7.06 7.72
C CYS A 124 27.54 -6.21 8.88
N MET A 125 28.22 -6.84 9.85
CA MET A 125 28.83 -6.15 11.00
C MET A 125 29.62 -4.91 10.58
N ASP A 126 30.50 -5.04 9.59
CA ASP A 126 31.40 -3.95 9.18
C ASP A 126 30.63 -2.79 8.55
N CYS A 127 29.64 -3.06 7.70
CA CYS A 127 28.82 -2.01 7.11
C CYS A 127 27.93 -1.34 8.14
N PHE A 128 27.36 -2.11 9.06
CA PHE A 128 26.56 -1.58 10.15
C PHE A 128 27.38 -0.61 11.03
N GLN A 129 28.56 -1.03 11.49
CA GLN A 129 29.45 -0.20 12.33
C GLN A 129 29.96 1.07 11.62
N ASN A 130 30.10 1.02 10.30
CA ASN A 130 30.58 2.13 9.48
C ASN A 130 29.45 2.91 8.79
N SER A 131 28.19 2.65 9.14
CA SER A 131 27.03 3.38 8.61
C SER A 131 26.41 4.28 9.66
N VAL A 132 25.45 5.11 9.23
CA VAL A 132 24.61 5.90 10.14
C VAL A 132 23.69 5.01 10.99
N HIS A 133 23.37 3.80 10.51
CA HIS A 133 22.39 2.90 11.11
C HIS A 133 22.76 2.37 12.49
N LYS A 134 24.06 2.40 12.87
CA LYS A 134 24.48 2.02 14.23
C LYS A 134 23.88 2.87 15.34
N ASN A 135 23.46 4.08 15.01
CA ASN A 135 22.85 5.03 15.94
C ASN A 135 21.32 4.98 15.91
N HIS A 136 20.73 4.10 15.10
CA HIS A 136 19.29 3.92 14.96
C HIS A 136 18.83 2.69 15.73
N ARG A 137 17.52 2.40 15.72
CA ARG A 137 16.99 1.15 16.27
C ARG A 137 17.15 0.05 15.25
N TYR A 138 17.77 -1.06 15.68
CA TYR A 138 18.07 -2.20 14.82
C TYR A 138 17.71 -3.52 15.49
N LYS A 139 17.58 -4.57 14.69
CA LYS A 139 17.40 -5.96 15.13
C LYS A 139 18.58 -6.79 14.62
N MET A 140 19.07 -7.68 15.48
CA MET A 140 20.12 -8.63 15.13
C MET A 140 19.50 -9.99 14.79
N HIS A 141 19.99 -10.59 13.71
CA HIS A 141 19.58 -11.92 13.27
C HIS A 141 20.81 -12.81 13.12
N THR A 142 20.62 -14.11 13.29
CA THR A 142 21.61 -15.12 12.94
C THR A 142 21.29 -15.60 11.54
N SER A 143 22.20 -15.38 10.60
CA SER A 143 22.05 -15.82 9.22
C SER A 143 22.01 -17.35 9.16
N THR A 144 21.11 -17.91 8.36
CA THR A 144 21.08 -19.34 8.03
C THR A 144 22.02 -19.69 6.87
N GLY A 145 22.80 -18.72 6.38
CA GLY A 145 23.58 -18.82 5.15
C GLY A 145 22.76 -18.41 3.92
N GLY A 146 23.41 -17.77 2.94
CA GLY A 146 22.83 -17.49 1.61
C GLY A 146 22.26 -16.08 1.37
N GLY A 147 22.18 -15.21 2.38
CA GLY A 147 21.84 -13.78 2.19
C GLY A 147 23.09 -12.92 1.95
N PHE A 148 22.94 -11.67 1.48
CA PHE A 148 24.05 -10.72 1.29
C PHE A 148 23.77 -9.37 1.93
N CYS A 149 24.82 -8.56 2.12
CA CYS A 149 24.73 -7.25 2.74
C CYS A 149 24.22 -6.17 1.76
N ASP A 150 23.13 -5.49 2.12
CA ASP A 150 22.44 -4.47 1.31
C ASP A 150 23.03 -3.05 1.45
N CYS A 151 24.20 -2.94 2.06
CA CYS A 151 24.92 -1.67 2.12
C CYS A 151 25.24 -1.22 0.70
N GLY A 152 24.86 0.00 0.36
CA GLY A 152 25.01 0.59 -0.96
C GLY A 152 23.78 0.50 -1.86
N ASP A 153 22.76 -0.25 -1.43
CA ASP A 153 21.50 -0.37 -2.15
C ASP A 153 20.58 0.79 -1.79
N THR A 154 20.43 1.73 -2.72
CA THR A 154 19.56 2.89 -2.51
C THR A 154 18.07 2.52 -2.39
N GLU A 155 17.67 1.32 -2.80
CA GLU A 155 16.31 0.80 -2.68
C GLU A 155 16.07 -0.05 -1.43
N ALA A 156 17.12 -0.45 -0.70
CA ALA A 156 16.98 -1.14 0.60
C ALA A 156 16.79 -0.15 1.77
N TRP A 157 17.18 1.12 1.59
CA TRP A 157 17.22 2.12 2.67
C TRP A 157 16.49 3.42 2.30
N LYS A 158 15.52 3.82 3.14
CA LYS A 158 14.84 5.13 3.09
C LYS A 158 15.82 6.29 3.18
N THR A 159 16.89 6.14 3.98
CA THR A 159 17.95 7.13 4.17
C THR A 159 19.27 6.42 4.55
N GLY A 160 20.40 7.00 4.17
CA GLY A 160 21.74 6.50 4.51
C GLY A 160 22.15 5.18 3.84
N PRO A 161 21.90 4.96 2.54
CA PRO A 161 22.12 3.65 1.91
C PRO A 161 23.58 3.19 1.92
N PHE A 162 24.54 4.12 2.00
CA PHE A 162 25.96 3.82 1.98
C PHE A 162 26.57 3.85 3.38
N CYS A 163 27.45 2.89 3.68
CA CYS A 163 28.41 3.06 4.78
C CYS A 163 29.61 3.88 4.30
N VAL A 164 30.42 4.37 5.23
CA VAL A 164 31.62 5.19 4.94
C VAL A 164 32.59 4.52 3.96
N ASN A 165 32.58 3.19 3.86
CA ASN A 165 33.46 2.43 2.97
C ASN A 165 32.87 2.21 1.56
N HIS A 166 31.57 2.42 1.38
CA HIS A 166 30.87 2.23 0.09
C HIS A 166 30.25 3.54 -0.42
N GLU A 167 30.62 4.69 0.16
CA GLU A 167 30.12 6.00 -0.23
C GLU A 167 30.72 6.44 -1.59
N PRO A 168 29.89 6.83 -2.59
CA PRO A 168 30.38 7.27 -3.90
C PRO A 168 31.20 8.57 -3.78
N GLY A 169 32.47 8.56 -4.19
CA GLY A 169 33.24 9.79 -4.43
C GLY A 169 34.53 10.03 -3.62
N ARG A 170 35.11 9.03 -2.94
CA ARG A 170 36.47 9.18 -2.35
C ARG A 170 37.64 8.96 -3.31
N ALA A 171 37.41 8.38 -4.49
CA ALA A 171 38.38 8.39 -5.58
C ALA A 171 38.18 9.66 -6.42
N GLY A 172 39.22 10.50 -6.53
CA GLY A 172 39.11 11.88 -7.02
C GLY A 172 38.40 12.06 -8.36
N THR A 173 37.57 13.11 -8.42
CA THR A 173 37.10 13.84 -9.61
C THR A 173 37.07 13.05 -10.93
N ILE A 174 35.99 12.32 -11.18
CA ILE A 174 35.58 11.97 -12.54
C ILE A 174 34.12 12.45 -12.71
N LYS A 175 33.89 13.18 -13.81
CA LYS A 175 32.60 13.78 -14.17
C LYS A 175 31.47 12.74 -14.18
N GLU A 176 30.30 13.15 -13.71
CA GLU A 176 29.02 12.49 -13.94
C GLU A 176 28.91 12.12 -15.44
N ASN A 177 28.67 10.83 -15.73
CA ASN A 177 28.62 10.14 -17.05
C ASN A 177 29.81 9.24 -17.47
N SER A 178 30.75 8.90 -16.59
CA SER A 178 31.69 7.79 -16.90
C SER A 178 31.33 6.53 -16.11
N ARG A 179 30.42 5.72 -16.66
CA ARG A 179 30.31 4.28 -16.32
C ARG A 179 31.71 3.68 -16.53
N CYS A 180 32.29 2.99 -15.55
CA CYS A 180 33.46 2.17 -15.79
C CYS A 180 32.94 0.81 -16.28
N PRO A 181 32.92 0.55 -17.60
CA PRO A 181 32.35 -0.69 -18.12
C PRO A 181 33.25 -1.87 -17.72
N LEU A 182 32.66 -3.04 -17.53
CA LEU A 182 33.42 -4.29 -17.47
C LEU A 182 34.34 -4.41 -18.70
N ASN A 183 35.47 -5.11 -18.55
CA ASN A 183 36.33 -5.43 -19.69
C ASN A 183 35.51 -6.17 -20.76
N GLU A 184 35.70 -5.84 -22.05
CA GLU A 184 34.98 -6.43 -23.18
C GLU A 184 35.09 -7.97 -23.18
N GLU A 185 36.23 -8.53 -22.79
CA GLU A 185 36.42 -9.98 -22.68
C GLU A 185 35.46 -10.60 -21.65
N VAL A 186 35.30 -9.96 -20.48
CA VAL A 186 34.39 -10.41 -19.42
C VAL A 186 32.93 -10.29 -19.86
N ILE A 187 32.58 -9.22 -20.59
CA ILE A 187 31.23 -9.05 -21.17
C ILE A 187 30.92 -10.16 -22.18
N VAL A 188 31.88 -10.50 -23.05
CA VAL A 188 31.72 -11.58 -24.03
C VAL A 188 31.50 -12.92 -23.33
N GLN A 189 32.27 -13.23 -22.28
CA GLN A 189 32.10 -14.48 -21.53
C GLN A 189 30.78 -14.49 -20.74
N ALA A 190 30.41 -13.39 -20.10
CA ALA A 190 29.11 -13.26 -19.43
C ALA A 190 27.93 -13.50 -20.38
N ARG A 191 27.99 -12.98 -21.61
CA ARG A 191 26.98 -13.20 -22.65
C ARG A 191 26.89 -14.65 -23.14
N LYS A 192 27.93 -15.46 -22.96
CA LYS A 192 27.88 -16.91 -23.19
C LYS A 192 27.34 -17.67 -21.98
N ILE A 193 27.85 -17.35 -20.79
CA ILE A 193 27.56 -18.10 -19.55
C ILE A 193 26.13 -17.84 -19.07
N PHE A 194 25.68 -16.58 -19.02
CA PHE A 194 24.44 -16.22 -18.35
C PHE A 194 23.21 -16.87 -19.01
N PRO A 195 23.04 -16.85 -20.35
CA PRO A 195 21.93 -17.55 -21.00
C PRO A 195 21.94 -19.06 -20.73
N SER A 196 23.10 -19.71 -20.77
CA SER A 196 23.24 -21.14 -20.50
C SER A 196 22.90 -21.49 -19.05
N VAL A 197 23.36 -20.69 -18.09
CA VAL A 197 23.09 -20.90 -16.67
C VAL A 197 21.61 -20.66 -16.36
N ILE A 198 21.02 -19.54 -16.82
CA ILE A 198 19.61 -19.27 -16.53
C ILE A 198 18.69 -20.29 -17.21
N LYS A 199 19.04 -20.77 -18.42
CA LYS A 199 18.28 -21.81 -19.11
C LYS A 199 18.25 -23.11 -18.29
N TYR A 200 19.40 -23.56 -17.79
CA TYR A 200 19.48 -24.72 -16.91
C TYR A 200 18.68 -24.52 -15.61
N VAL A 201 18.81 -23.34 -14.96
CA VAL A 201 18.07 -23.03 -13.72
C VAL A 201 16.57 -23.11 -13.97
N VAL A 202 16.08 -22.51 -15.06
CA VAL A 202 14.66 -22.54 -15.43
C VAL A 202 14.20 -23.97 -15.71
N GLU A 203 14.88 -24.68 -16.61
CA GLU A 203 14.51 -26.02 -17.05
C GLU A 203 14.44 -27.01 -15.89
N MET A 204 15.44 -27.00 -15.00
CA MET A 204 15.43 -27.90 -13.85
C MET A 204 14.42 -27.50 -12.77
N THR A 205 14.17 -26.19 -12.58
CA THR A 205 13.23 -25.72 -11.57
C THR A 205 11.78 -26.04 -11.93
N ILE A 206 11.44 -26.05 -13.22
CA ILE A 206 10.09 -26.36 -13.72
C ILE A 206 9.95 -27.81 -14.25
N TRP A 207 10.96 -28.65 -14.03
CA TRP A 207 10.96 -30.02 -14.54
C TRP A 207 9.91 -30.89 -13.85
N GLU A 208 8.93 -31.39 -14.61
CA GLU A 208 7.81 -32.19 -14.10
C GLU A 208 8.08 -33.70 -14.05
N GLU A 209 8.96 -34.23 -14.91
CA GLU A 209 9.14 -35.68 -15.02
C GLU A 209 9.80 -36.24 -13.76
N GLU A 210 9.15 -37.20 -13.11
CA GLU A 210 9.59 -37.77 -11.82
C GLU A 210 10.72 -38.81 -11.96
N LYS A 211 10.85 -39.42 -13.14
CA LYS A 211 11.68 -40.62 -13.37
C LYS A 211 12.85 -40.42 -14.32
N GLU A 212 12.78 -39.42 -15.18
CA GLU A 212 13.72 -39.23 -16.27
C GLU A 212 14.23 -37.79 -16.26
N LEU A 213 15.55 -37.65 -16.40
CA LEU A 213 16.19 -36.35 -16.60
C LEU A 213 16.00 -35.88 -18.04
N PRO A 214 16.22 -34.58 -18.33
CA PRO A 214 16.39 -34.12 -19.70
C PRO A 214 17.41 -34.98 -20.46
N PRO A 215 17.20 -35.31 -21.75
CA PRO A 215 18.10 -36.16 -22.53
C PRO A 215 19.58 -35.74 -22.47
N GLU A 216 19.84 -34.44 -22.39
CA GLU A 216 21.17 -33.83 -22.33
C GLU A 216 21.90 -34.11 -21.00
N LEU A 217 21.16 -34.47 -19.94
CA LEU A 217 21.71 -34.82 -18.63
C LEU A 217 21.75 -36.34 -18.39
N GLN A 218 21.18 -37.15 -19.28
CA GLN A 218 21.17 -38.61 -19.19
C GLN A 218 22.45 -39.25 -19.75
N ILE A 219 23.57 -39.11 -19.02
CA ILE A 219 24.90 -39.54 -19.48
C ILE A 219 25.37 -40.81 -18.78
N ARG A 220 24.75 -41.17 -17.66
CA ARG A 220 25.09 -42.33 -16.81
C ARG A 220 24.07 -43.44 -16.93
N GLU A 221 24.47 -44.66 -16.57
CA GLU A 221 23.51 -45.74 -16.36
C GLU A 221 22.60 -45.39 -15.17
N LYS A 222 21.29 -45.52 -15.39
CA LYS A 222 20.25 -45.14 -14.43
C LYS A 222 20.41 -45.93 -13.13
N ASN A 223 20.60 -45.23 -12.01
CA ASN A 223 20.59 -45.86 -10.70
C ASN A 223 19.15 -46.17 -10.25
N GLU A 224 18.94 -47.16 -9.39
CA GLU A 224 17.59 -47.53 -8.90
C GLU A 224 17.20 -46.79 -7.61
N ARG A 225 17.74 -45.58 -7.37
CA ARG A 225 17.53 -44.84 -6.13
C ARG A 225 16.50 -43.72 -6.29
N TYR A 226 15.48 -43.77 -5.46
CA TYR A 226 14.37 -42.82 -5.43
C TYR A 226 14.20 -42.24 -4.03
N TYR A 227 13.54 -41.08 -3.96
CA TYR A 227 13.12 -40.42 -2.74
C TYR A 227 11.61 -40.27 -2.72
N CYS A 228 10.99 -40.58 -1.59
CA CYS A 228 9.64 -40.12 -1.28
C CYS A 228 9.76 -38.71 -0.70
N VAL A 229 9.20 -37.72 -1.39
CA VAL A 229 9.33 -36.29 -1.08
C VAL A 229 7.97 -35.74 -0.69
N LEU A 230 7.90 -35.17 0.51
CA LEU A 230 6.72 -34.49 1.04
C LEU A 230 6.89 -32.98 0.85
N PHE A 231 5.85 -32.32 0.35
CA PHE A 231 5.80 -30.89 0.10
C PHE A 231 5.02 -30.15 1.17
N ASN A 232 5.36 -28.88 1.38
CA ASN A 232 4.66 -28.00 2.30
C ASN A 232 3.31 -27.56 1.70
N ASP A 233 2.31 -27.39 2.56
CA ASP A 233 1.03 -26.75 2.23
C ASP A 233 0.55 -25.91 3.42
N GLU A 234 -0.44 -25.04 3.19
CA GLU A 234 -1.06 -24.21 4.24
C GLU A 234 -2.35 -24.83 4.80
N HIS A 235 -2.71 -26.04 4.37
CA HIS A 235 -3.95 -26.72 4.78
C HIS A 235 -3.75 -27.57 6.03
N HIS A 236 -2.56 -28.16 6.21
CA HIS A 236 -2.26 -29.09 7.29
C HIS A 236 -1.51 -28.41 8.44
N SER A 237 -1.95 -28.69 9.67
CA SER A 237 -1.21 -28.28 10.86
C SER A 237 0.04 -29.14 11.05
N TYR A 238 1.02 -28.63 11.80
CA TYR A 238 2.23 -29.38 12.15
C TYR A 238 1.89 -30.73 12.79
N ASP A 239 0.91 -30.76 13.69
CA ASP A 239 0.48 -31.99 14.36
C ASP A 239 -0.08 -33.03 13.39
N HIS A 240 -0.80 -32.60 12.34
CA HIS A 240 -1.34 -33.52 11.32
C HIS A 240 -0.21 -34.14 10.48
N VAL A 241 0.78 -33.32 10.09
CA VAL A 241 1.94 -33.79 9.33
C VAL A 241 2.76 -34.78 10.16
N ILE A 242 3.05 -34.42 11.42
CA ILE A 242 3.80 -35.27 12.37
C ILE A 242 3.10 -36.62 12.54
N TYR A 243 1.77 -36.61 12.78
CA TYR A 243 0.99 -37.83 12.93
C TYR A 243 1.07 -38.73 11.69
N SER A 244 0.91 -38.14 10.50
CA SER A 244 0.91 -38.88 9.23
C SER A 244 2.28 -39.52 8.97
N LEU A 245 3.38 -38.80 9.23
CA LEU A 245 4.74 -39.31 9.08
C LEU A 245 5.04 -40.45 10.07
N GLN A 246 4.68 -40.31 11.34
CA GLN A 246 4.90 -41.37 12.34
C GLN A 246 4.19 -42.69 11.97
N ARG A 247 3.00 -42.61 11.40
CA ARG A 247 2.21 -43.79 11.03
C ARG A 247 2.69 -44.44 9.74
N ALA A 248 3.04 -43.63 8.74
CA ALA A 248 3.46 -44.14 7.44
C ALA A 248 4.92 -44.63 7.41
N LEU A 249 5.81 -44.03 8.20
CA LEU A 249 7.25 -44.33 8.20
C LEU A 249 7.72 -45.12 9.41
N ASP A 250 6.84 -45.34 10.41
CA ASP A 250 7.18 -45.96 11.70
C ASP A 250 8.36 -45.26 12.42
N CYS A 251 8.41 -43.93 12.32
CA CYS A 251 9.51 -43.11 12.85
C CYS A 251 9.19 -42.51 14.23
N GLU A 252 10.24 -42.13 14.98
CA GLU A 252 10.08 -41.48 16.28
C GLU A 252 9.49 -40.06 16.17
N LEU A 253 8.88 -39.57 17.26
CA LEU A 253 8.27 -38.22 17.29
C LEU A 253 9.29 -37.12 16.96
N ALA A 254 10.51 -37.24 17.47
CA ALA A 254 11.57 -36.27 17.24
C ALA A 254 11.99 -36.21 15.76
N GLU A 255 12.03 -37.36 15.08
CA GLU A 255 12.35 -37.45 13.66
C GLU A 255 11.22 -36.84 12.80
N ALA A 256 9.97 -37.17 13.10
CA ALA A 256 8.82 -36.57 12.43
C ALA A 256 8.79 -35.04 12.60
N GLN A 257 9.04 -34.53 13.81
CA GLN A 257 9.15 -33.09 14.08
C GLN A 257 10.29 -32.42 13.27
N LEU A 258 11.44 -33.09 13.14
CA LEU A 258 12.55 -32.61 12.34
C LEU A 258 12.18 -32.52 10.84
N HIS A 259 11.49 -33.53 10.32
CA HIS A 259 10.97 -33.51 8.95
C HIS A 259 9.99 -32.36 8.74
N THR A 260 8.96 -32.25 9.57
CA THR A 260 7.94 -31.19 9.49
C THR A 260 8.55 -29.80 9.53
N THR A 261 9.48 -29.55 10.46
CA THR A 261 10.15 -28.23 10.59
C THR A 261 10.97 -27.86 9.35
N ALA A 262 11.63 -28.85 8.73
CA ALA A 262 12.40 -28.61 7.53
C ALA A 262 11.52 -28.45 6.28
N ILE A 263 10.40 -29.17 6.19
CA ILE A 263 9.40 -29.00 5.12
C ILE A 263 8.85 -27.58 5.13
N ASP A 264 8.46 -27.05 6.30
CA ASP A 264 8.00 -25.66 6.43
C ASP A 264 9.08 -24.65 5.99
N LYS A 265 10.33 -24.90 6.39
CA LYS A 265 11.44 -23.99 6.10
C LYS A 265 11.83 -23.97 4.62
N GLU A 266 11.91 -25.14 3.98
CA GLU A 266 12.47 -25.30 2.62
C GLU A 266 11.36 -25.42 1.54
N GLY A 267 10.15 -25.75 1.95
CA GLY A 267 9.00 -26.01 1.08
C GLY A 267 8.81 -27.48 0.69
N ARG A 268 9.83 -28.32 0.88
CA ARG A 268 9.78 -29.77 0.64
C ARG A 268 10.91 -30.51 1.34
N ARG A 269 10.77 -31.81 1.58
CA ARG A 269 11.84 -32.67 2.10
C ARG A 269 11.69 -34.13 1.67
N ALA A 270 12.82 -34.79 1.41
CA ALA A 270 12.85 -36.25 1.30
C ALA A 270 12.62 -36.89 2.68
N VAL A 271 11.62 -37.75 2.79
CA VAL A 271 11.22 -38.44 4.03
C VAL A 271 11.55 -39.93 4.01
N LYS A 272 11.77 -40.51 2.83
CA LYS A 272 12.24 -41.89 2.66
C LYS A 272 13.14 -41.99 1.44
N ALA A 273 14.14 -42.86 1.49
CA ALA A 273 15.01 -43.18 0.36
C ALA A 273 15.03 -44.69 0.12
N GLY A 274 15.01 -45.13 -1.14
CA GLY A 274 15.07 -46.56 -1.48
C GLY A 274 14.75 -46.85 -2.94
N ALA A 275 14.39 -48.11 -3.23
CA ALA A 275 13.86 -48.50 -4.53
C ALA A 275 12.49 -47.85 -4.79
N TYR A 276 12.12 -47.70 -6.06
CA TYR A 276 10.86 -47.07 -6.48
C TYR A 276 9.63 -47.64 -5.75
N ALA A 277 9.53 -48.98 -5.66
CA ALA A 277 8.39 -49.65 -5.01
C ALA A 277 8.26 -49.27 -3.52
N ALA A 278 9.36 -49.20 -2.78
CA ALA A 278 9.36 -48.86 -1.35
C ALA A 278 9.04 -47.38 -1.08
N CYS A 279 9.42 -46.50 -2.01
CA CYS A 279 9.06 -45.07 -1.93
C CYS A 279 7.61 -44.84 -2.33
N GLN A 280 7.10 -45.58 -3.34
CA GLN A 280 5.70 -45.53 -3.74
C GLN A 280 4.79 -46.01 -2.62
N GLU A 281 5.13 -47.11 -1.94
CA GLU A 281 4.40 -47.60 -0.77
C GLU A 281 4.29 -46.52 0.30
N ALA A 282 5.41 -45.87 0.64
CA ALA A 282 5.40 -44.77 1.63
C ALA A 282 4.57 -43.57 1.17
N LYS A 283 4.56 -43.25 -0.13
CA LYS A 283 3.70 -42.19 -0.69
C LYS A 283 2.22 -42.51 -0.49
N GLU A 284 1.80 -43.73 -0.80
CA GLU A 284 0.40 -44.17 -0.60
C GLU A 284 0.02 -44.21 0.89
N ASP A 285 0.93 -44.66 1.76
CA ASP A 285 0.70 -44.68 3.20
C ASP A 285 0.55 -43.27 3.77
N ILE A 286 1.42 -42.32 3.40
CA ILE A 286 1.32 -40.92 3.86
C ILE A 286 -0.02 -40.32 3.42
N LYS A 287 -0.41 -40.52 2.15
CA LYS A 287 -1.69 -40.03 1.63
C LYS A 287 -2.88 -40.61 2.40
N SER A 288 -2.93 -41.94 2.55
CA SER A 288 -4.00 -42.65 3.26
C SER A 288 -4.14 -42.16 4.71
N HIS A 289 -3.04 -42.00 5.44
CA HIS A 289 -3.09 -41.53 6.82
C HIS A 289 -3.50 -40.06 6.93
N SER A 290 -3.09 -39.21 5.97
CA SER A 290 -3.50 -37.80 5.95
C SER A 290 -5.00 -37.63 5.66
N GLU A 291 -5.58 -38.38 4.72
CA GLU A 291 -7.02 -38.33 4.40
C GLU A 291 -7.92 -38.77 5.57
N ASN A 292 -7.41 -39.60 6.48
CA ASN A 292 -8.14 -40.01 7.67
C ASN A 292 -8.28 -38.86 8.71
N VAL A 293 -7.47 -37.80 8.58
CA VAL A 293 -7.37 -36.70 9.54
C VAL A 293 -7.83 -35.37 8.93
N SER A 294 -7.68 -35.17 7.62
CA SER A 294 -8.05 -33.96 6.89
C SER A 294 -8.92 -34.26 5.65
N GLN A 295 -9.58 -33.24 5.07
CA GLN A 295 -10.40 -33.42 3.86
C GLN A 295 -9.60 -33.61 2.56
N HIS A 296 -8.29 -33.36 2.59
CA HIS A 296 -7.42 -33.43 1.41
C HIS A 296 -6.11 -34.16 1.77
N PRO A 297 -5.59 -35.06 0.92
CA PRO A 297 -4.32 -35.73 1.19
C PRO A 297 -3.14 -34.75 1.16
N LEU A 298 -2.08 -35.08 1.91
CA LEU A 298 -0.78 -34.42 1.78
C LEU A 298 -0.19 -34.60 0.37
N HIS A 299 0.47 -33.57 -0.14
CA HIS A 299 1.14 -33.62 -1.45
C HIS A 299 2.50 -34.34 -1.35
N VAL A 300 2.58 -35.53 -1.95
CA VAL A 300 3.75 -36.41 -1.91
C VAL A 300 4.09 -36.93 -3.30
N GLU A 301 5.37 -36.88 -3.65
CA GLU A 301 5.91 -37.35 -4.93
C GLU A 301 7.07 -38.34 -4.75
N VAL A 302 7.34 -39.15 -5.77
CA VAL A 302 8.48 -40.09 -5.77
C VAL A 302 9.44 -39.67 -6.85
N LEU A 303 10.53 -39.01 -6.48
CA LEU A 303 11.50 -38.44 -7.40
C LEU A 303 12.73 -39.32 -7.52
N HIS A 304 13.27 -39.45 -8.73
CA HIS A 304 14.57 -40.06 -8.94
C HIS A 304 15.68 -39.25 -8.25
N SER A 305 16.68 -39.94 -7.69
CA SER A 305 17.74 -39.30 -6.89
C SER A 305 18.49 -38.20 -7.64
N GLU A 306 18.78 -38.41 -8.92
CA GLU A 306 19.51 -37.45 -9.75
C GLU A 306 18.66 -36.20 -10.07
N ILE A 307 17.34 -36.34 -10.19
CA ILE A 307 16.43 -35.20 -10.44
C ILE A 307 16.42 -34.29 -9.21
N MET A 308 16.31 -34.88 -8.02
CA MET A 308 16.37 -34.14 -6.76
C MET A 308 17.72 -33.40 -6.62
N ALA A 309 18.83 -34.05 -6.99
CA ALA A 309 20.16 -33.45 -7.00
C ALA A 309 20.25 -32.25 -7.96
N HIS A 310 19.77 -32.38 -9.19
CA HIS A 310 19.78 -31.31 -10.19
C HIS A 310 18.86 -30.14 -9.83
N GLN A 311 17.68 -30.40 -9.25
CA GLN A 311 16.79 -29.35 -8.74
C GLN A 311 17.41 -28.59 -7.55
N LYS A 312 18.06 -29.30 -6.62
CA LYS A 312 18.78 -28.67 -5.50
C LYS A 312 19.94 -27.82 -5.99
N PHE A 313 20.70 -28.32 -6.96
CA PHE A 313 21.80 -27.57 -7.57
C PHE A 313 21.30 -26.34 -8.33
N ALA A 314 20.16 -26.40 -9.03
CA ALA A 314 19.57 -25.25 -9.72
C ALA A 314 19.32 -24.06 -8.76
N LEU A 315 18.84 -24.32 -7.54
CA LEU A 315 18.68 -23.27 -6.53
C LEU A 315 20.02 -22.68 -6.05
N ARG A 316 21.03 -23.53 -5.83
CA ARG A 316 22.39 -23.08 -5.46
C ARG A 316 23.02 -22.26 -6.59
N LEU A 317 22.82 -22.66 -7.83
CA LEU A 317 23.29 -21.93 -9.01
C LEU A 317 22.57 -20.59 -9.18
N GLY A 318 21.27 -20.52 -8.86
CA GLY A 318 20.54 -19.24 -8.76
C GLY A 318 21.12 -18.32 -7.69
N SER A 319 21.48 -18.85 -6.52
CA SER A 319 22.16 -18.08 -5.46
C SER A 319 23.54 -17.56 -5.92
N TRP A 320 24.30 -18.39 -6.65
CA TRP A 320 25.56 -17.99 -7.25
C TRP A 320 25.38 -16.89 -8.30
N MET A 321 24.36 -16.99 -9.16
CA MET A 321 24.05 -15.96 -10.15
C MET A 321 23.73 -14.63 -9.47
N ASN A 322 22.94 -14.65 -8.40
CA ASN A 322 22.64 -13.47 -7.58
C ASN A 322 23.92 -12.81 -7.04
N LYS A 323 24.85 -13.61 -6.51
CA LYS A 323 26.18 -13.14 -6.09
C LYS A 323 26.95 -12.47 -7.22
N ILE A 324 27.02 -13.05 -8.43
CA ILE A 324 27.72 -12.45 -9.57
C ILE A 324 27.06 -11.13 -10.02
N MET A 325 25.72 -11.09 -10.09
CA MET A 325 24.96 -9.89 -10.46
C MET A 325 25.17 -8.71 -9.48
N SER A 326 25.48 -9.00 -8.22
CA SER A 326 25.76 -7.97 -7.22
C SER A 326 27.04 -7.17 -7.52
N TYR A 327 27.95 -7.70 -8.35
CA TYR A 327 29.26 -7.09 -8.60
C TYR A 327 29.25 -5.95 -9.62
N SER A 328 28.30 -5.93 -10.57
CA SER A 328 28.24 -4.88 -11.60
C SER A 328 26.84 -4.75 -12.20
N SER A 329 26.47 -3.52 -12.58
CA SER A 329 25.25 -3.26 -13.36
C SER A 329 25.29 -3.91 -14.74
N ASP A 330 26.46 -4.04 -15.36
CA ASP A 330 26.60 -4.71 -16.66
C ASP A 330 26.18 -6.19 -16.57
N PHE A 331 26.54 -6.88 -15.48
CA PHE A 331 26.08 -8.26 -15.26
C PHE A 331 24.56 -8.34 -15.11
N ARG A 332 23.94 -7.43 -14.34
CA ARG A 332 22.46 -7.38 -14.23
C ARG A 332 21.79 -7.18 -15.58
N GLN A 333 22.30 -6.26 -16.40
CA GLN A 333 21.75 -5.99 -17.73
C GLN A 333 21.87 -7.22 -18.66
N ILE A 334 23.03 -7.88 -18.69
CA ILE A 334 23.24 -9.11 -19.47
C ILE A 334 22.28 -10.22 -18.99
N PHE A 335 22.09 -10.35 -17.67
CA PHE A 335 21.14 -11.30 -17.11
C PHE A 335 19.69 -11.00 -17.53
N CYS A 336 19.23 -9.75 -17.37
CA CYS A 336 17.88 -9.37 -17.77
C CYS A 336 17.64 -9.59 -19.27
N GLN A 337 18.63 -9.30 -20.11
CA GLN A 337 18.56 -9.59 -21.55
C GLN A 337 18.47 -11.08 -21.84
N ALA A 338 19.25 -11.91 -21.14
CA ALA A 338 19.17 -13.36 -21.27
C ALA A 338 17.80 -13.91 -20.87
N CYS A 339 17.21 -13.38 -19.79
CA CYS A 339 15.89 -13.75 -19.29
C CYS A 339 14.74 -13.35 -20.23
N LEU A 340 14.86 -12.20 -20.89
CA LEU A 340 13.86 -11.66 -21.82
C LEU A 340 14.02 -12.16 -23.27
N ARG A 341 15.08 -12.93 -23.55
CA ARG A 341 15.33 -13.45 -24.90
C ARG A 341 14.26 -14.50 -25.26
N GLU A 342 13.61 -14.29 -26.39
CA GLU A 342 12.71 -15.27 -27.01
C GLU A 342 13.53 -16.20 -27.92
N GLU A 343 13.23 -17.50 -27.88
CA GLU A 343 13.83 -18.47 -28.81
C GLU A 343 13.10 -18.37 -30.16
N PRO A 344 13.81 -18.10 -31.27
CA PRO A 344 13.19 -18.04 -32.59
C PRO A 344 12.52 -19.38 -32.90
N ASP A 345 11.28 -19.33 -33.39
CA ASP A 345 10.43 -20.48 -33.74
C ASP A 345 9.88 -21.32 -32.57
N SER A 346 10.02 -20.85 -31.32
CA SER A 346 9.43 -21.48 -30.13
C SER A 346 8.12 -20.78 -29.74
N GLU A 347 7.05 -21.55 -29.50
CA GLU A 347 5.80 -21.02 -28.89
C GLU A 347 5.97 -20.71 -27.39
N ASN A 348 7.12 -21.08 -26.80
CA ASN A 348 7.35 -20.90 -25.38
C ASN A 348 7.64 -19.42 -25.04
N PRO A 349 7.07 -18.90 -23.93
CA PRO A 349 7.43 -17.60 -23.41
C PRO A 349 8.93 -17.46 -23.11
N CYS A 350 9.40 -16.22 -22.98
CA CYS A 350 10.76 -15.96 -22.49
C CYS A 350 10.99 -16.60 -21.09
N LEU A 351 12.26 -16.81 -20.73
CA LEU A 351 12.65 -17.57 -19.54
C LEU A 351 12.05 -17.02 -18.24
N ILE A 352 11.99 -15.70 -18.07
CA ILE A 352 11.37 -15.10 -16.88
C ILE A 352 9.86 -15.34 -16.85
N SER A 353 9.17 -15.22 -17.99
CA SER A 353 7.74 -15.46 -18.08
C SER A 353 7.40 -16.93 -17.83
N ARG A 354 8.25 -17.87 -18.26
CA ARG A 354 8.13 -19.29 -17.90
C ARG A 354 8.21 -19.50 -16.39
N LEU A 355 9.17 -18.88 -15.69
CA LEU A 355 9.25 -18.97 -14.23
C LEU A 355 8.02 -18.36 -13.54
N MET A 356 7.54 -17.20 -14.00
CA MET A 356 6.35 -16.56 -13.43
C MET A 356 5.11 -17.46 -13.56
N LEU A 357 4.88 -18.04 -14.74
CA LEU A 357 3.76 -18.94 -15.02
C LEU A 357 3.84 -20.27 -14.25
N TRP A 358 5.02 -20.60 -13.72
CA TRP A 358 5.22 -21.79 -12.90
C TRP A 358 5.13 -21.49 -11.40
N ASP A 359 5.07 -20.22 -10.97
CA ASP A 359 5.14 -19.78 -9.58
C ASP A 359 4.25 -20.60 -8.65
N ALA A 360 2.96 -20.75 -8.99
CA ALA A 360 1.99 -21.47 -8.16
C ALA A 360 2.33 -22.95 -7.94
N LYS A 361 3.12 -23.57 -8.83
CA LYS A 361 3.58 -24.97 -8.70
C LYS A 361 4.96 -25.09 -8.05
N LEU A 362 5.70 -23.99 -7.95
CA LEU A 362 7.03 -24.00 -7.33
C LEU A 362 6.92 -24.12 -5.81
N TYR A 363 7.75 -24.96 -5.22
CA TYR A 363 7.89 -25.03 -3.76
C TYR A 363 8.57 -23.76 -3.22
N LYS A 364 8.34 -23.47 -1.94
CA LYS A 364 8.80 -22.25 -1.23
C LYS A 364 10.26 -21.85 -1.53
N GLY A 365 11.20 -22.79 -1.48
CA GLY A 365 12.61 -22.52 -1.78
C GLY A 365 12.87 -22.03 -3.22
N ALA A 366 12.17 -22.57 -4.21
CA ALA A 366 12.27 -22.14 -5.59
C ALA A 366 11.67 -20.75 -5.83
N ARG A 367 10.49 -20.46 -5.24
CA ARG A 367 9.89 -19.12 -5.28
C ARG A 367 10.78 -18.07 -4.65
N LYS A 368 11.45 -18.40 -3.55
CA LYS A 368 12.41 -17.50 -2.89
C LYS A 368 13.57 -17.13 -3.83
N ILE A 369 14.18 -18.10 -4.50
CA ILE A 369 15.25 -17.83 -5.47
C ILE A 369 14.73 -17.02 -6.67
N LEU A 370 13.52 -17.30 -7.17
CA LEU A 370 12.89 -16.51 -8.23
C LEU A 370 12.74 -15.04 -7.81
N HIS A 371 12.17 -14.78 -6.63
CA HIS A 371 12.04 -13.43 -6.08
C HIS A 371 13.40 -12.76 -5.95
N GLU A 372 14.38 -13.42 -5.33
CA GLU A 372 15.74 -12.90 -5.18
C GLU A 372 16.37 -12.51 -6.51
N LEU A 373 16.23 -13.35 -7.55
CA LEU A 373 16.73 -13.05 -8.89
C LEU A 373 16.02 -11.83 -9.50
N ILE A 374 14.70 -11.68 -9.34
CA ILE A 374 13.96 -10.51 -9.85
C ILE A 374 14.39 -9.23 -9.14
N PHE A 375 14.46 -9.25 -7.81
CA PHE A 375 14.85 -8.09 -7.01
C PHE A 375 16.29 -7.66 -7.28
N SER A 376 17.21 -8.61 -7.36
CA SER A 376 18.65 -8.35 -7.61
C SER A 376 18.98 -7.98 -9.06
N SER A 377 18.03 -8.11 -10.00
CA SER A 377 18.25 -7.82 -11.42
C SER A 377 17.24 -6.82 -11.97
N PHE A 378 16.04 -7.26 -12.35
CA PHE A 378 15.02 -6.46 -13.03
C PHE A 378 14.64 -5.21 -12.24
N PHE A 379 14.50 -5.32 -10.92
CA PHE A 379 14.04 -4.19 -10.12
C PHE A 379 15.12 -3.17 -9.78
N MET A 380 16.39 -3.52 -9.97
CA MET A 380 17.53 -2.60 -9.80
C MET A 380 17.70 -1.63 -10.97
N GLU A 381 17.13 -1.92 -12.13
CA GLU A 381 17.33 -1.13 -13.36
C GLU A 381 15.97 -0.70 -13.92
N MET A 382 15.66 0.60 -13.91
CA MET A 382 14.32 1.12 -14.27
C MET A 382 13.83 0.68 -15.66
N GLU A 383 14.73 0.55 -16.63
CA GLU A 383 14.39 0.05 -17.97
C GLU A 383 13.91 -1.41 -17.94
N TYR A 384 14.62 -2.27 -17.22
CA TYR A 384 14.26 -3.69 -17.10
C TYR A 384 13.08 -3.90 -16.15
N LYS A 385 12.91 -3.05 -15.11
CA LYS A 385 11.71 -3.03 -14.26
C LYS A 385 10.45 -2.76 -15.09
N LYS A 386 10.55 -1.85 -16.06
CA LYS A 386 9.48 -1.57 -17.02
C LYS A 386 9.19 -2.77 -17.91
N LEU A 387 10.21 -3.40 -18.50
CA LEU A 387 10.05 -4.58 -19.35
C LEU A 387 9.46 -5.77 -18.59
N PHE A 388 9.91 -6.02 -17.36
CA PHE A 388 9.34 -7.03 -16.48
C PHE A 388 7.86 -6.75 -16.21
N ALA A 389 7.50 -5.50 -15.90
CA ALA A 389 6.11 -5.15 -15.63
C ALA A 389 5.19 -5.33 -16.84
N MET A 390 5.70 -5.12 -18.06
CA MET A 390 4.97 -5.43 -19.29
C MET A 390 4.71 -6.95 -19.42
N GLU A 391 5.73 -7.79 -19.22
CA GLU A 391 5.55 -9.25 -19.22
C GLU A 391 4.64 -9.72 -18.08
N PHE A 392 4.70 -9.11 -16.89
CA PHE A 392 3.79 -9.40 -15.78
C PHE A 392 2.35 -9.06 -16.13
N VAL A 393 2.08 -7.90 -16.73
CA VAL A 393 0.72 -7.50 -17.14
C VAL A 393 0.19 -8.41 -18.26
N LYS A 394 1.05 -8.82 -19.20
CA LYS A 394 0.70 -9.76 -20.28
C LYS A 394 0.15 -11.09 -19.76
N TYR A 395 0.70 -11.62 -18.67
CA TYR A 395 0.24 -12.88 -18.06
C TYR A 395 -0.61 -12.70 -16.80
N TYR A 396 -0.90 -11.47 -16.39
CA TYR A 396 -1.56 -11.14 -15.13
C TYR A 396 -2.80 -11.99 -14.84
N LYS A 397 -3.66 -12.15 -15.85
CA LYS A 397 -4.91 -12.90 -15.74
C LYS A 397 -4.67 -14.36 -15.35
N GLN A 398 -3.68 -15.00 -15.95
CA GLN A 398 -3.32 -16.39 -15.65
C GLN A 398 -2.68 -16.48 -14.26
N LEU A 399 -1.72 -15.59 -13.96
CA LEU A 399 -1.03 -15.55 -12.67
C LEU A 399 -2.01 -15.38 -11.50
N GLN A 400 -3.02 -14.51 -11.63
CA GLN A 400 -4.02 -14.30 -10.59
C GLN A 400 -4.95 -15.51 -10.43
N LYS A 401 -5.36 -16.16 -11.51
CA LYS A 401 -6.18 -17.38 -11.42
C LYS A 401 -5.44 -18.51 -10.72
N GLU A 402 -4.18 -18.72 -11.10
CA GLU A 402 -3.32 -19.72 -10.48
C GLU A 402 -3.10 -19.41 -8.99
N TYR A 403 -2.80 -18.15 -8.64
CA TYR A 403 -2.67 -17.71 -7.24
C TYR A 403 -3.95 -17.89 -6.41
N ILE A 404 -5.13 -17.68 -7.00
CA ILE A 404 -6.41 -17.87 -6.31
C ILE A 404 -6.67 -19.35 -6.01
N SER A 405 -6.17 -20.25 -6.88
CA SER A 405 -6.19 -21.70 -6.65
C SER A 405 -5.01 -22.24 -5.84
N ASP A 406 -3.94 -21.46 -5.69
CA ASP A 406 -2.74 -21.78 -4.93
C ASP A 406 -3.05 -21.90 -3.43
N ASP A 407 -2.24 -22.67 -2.72
CA ASP A 407 -2.33 -22.87 -1.29
C ASP A 407 -1.23 -22.12 -0.52
N HIS A 408 -0.20 -21.60 -1.17
CA HIS A 408 0.92 -20.88 -0.54
C HIS A 408 0.58 -19.42 -0.15
N ASP A 409 1.32 -18.86 0.80
CA ASP A 409 1.20 -17.45 1.24
C ASP A 409 1.46 -16.45 0.09
N ARG A 410 0.69 -15.34 0.06
CA ARG A 410 0.85 -14.27 -0.95
C ARG A 410 2.25 -13.68 -0.98
N SER A 411 2.87 -13.49 0.18
CA SER A 411 4.17 -12.82 0.33
C SER A 411 5.32 -13.47 -0.44
N ILE A 412 5.18 -14.77 -0.74
CA ILE A 412 6.14 -15.55 -1.53
C ILE A 412 5.64 -15.88 -2.95
N SER A 413 4.48 -15.34 -3.36
CA SER A 413 3.97 -15.45 -4.72
C SER A 413 4.44 -14.29 -5.58
N ILE A 414 4.66 -14.58 -6.86
CA ILE A 414 4.97 -13.59 -7.88
C ILE A 414 3.90 -12.48 -7.95
N THR A 415 2.64 -12.79 -7.62
CA THR A 415 1.54 -11.82 -7.64
C THR A 415 1.69 -10.72 -6.59
N ALA A 416 2.45 -10.93 -5.51
CA ALA A 416 2.76 -9.88 -4.55
C ALA A 416 3.66 -8.78 -5.12
N LEU A 417 4.40 -9.06 -6.20
CA LEU A 417 5.24 -8.07 -6.86
C LEU A 417 4.42 -6.97 -7.55
N SER A 418 3.10 -7.15 -7.72
CA SER A 418 2.19 -6.13 -8.28
C SER A 418 2.34 -4.77 -7.60
N VAL A 419 2.56 -4.76 -6.28
CA VAL A 419 2.79 -3.54 -5.48
C VAL A 419 4.03 -2.79 -5.98
N GLN A 420 5.10 -3.49 -6.34
CA GLN A 420 6.36 -2.89 -6.82
C GLN A 420 6.24 -2.26 -8.21
N MET A 421 5.12 -2.50 -8.91
CA MET A 421 4.87 -2.01 -10.27
C MET A 421 3.71 -1.00 -10.30
N PHE A 422 2.55 -1.39 -9.75
CA PHE A 422 1.31 -0.60 -9.81
C PHE A 422 1.31 0.59 -8.86
N THR A 423 2.14 0.59 -7.82
CA THR A 423 2.27 1.77 -6.93
C THR A 423 3.31 2.78 -7.43
N VAL A 424 4.13 2.42 -8.43
CA VAL A 424 5.16 3.29 -9.01
C VAL A 424 4.49 4.20 -10.04
N PRO A 425 4.35 5.53 -9.81
CA PRO A 425 3.47 6.38 -10.61
C PRO A 425 3.85 6.49 -12.09
N THR A 426 5.15 6.47 -12.41
CA THR A 426 5.65 6.54 -13.80
C THR A 426 5.36 5.24 -14.55
N LEU A 427 5.53 4.11 -13.89
CA LEU A 427 5.31 2.79 -14.47
C LEU A 427 3.82 2.48 -14.59
N ALA A 428 3.03 2.75 -13.56
CA ALA A 428 1.57 2.62 -13.59
C ALA A 428 0.96 3.42 -14.75
N ARG A 429 1.43 4.67 -14.97
CA ARG A 429 0.99 5.47 -16.13
C ARG A 429 1.31 4.78 -17.45
N HIS A 430 2.55 4.31 -17.62
CA HIS A 430 2.95 3.62 -18.83
C HIS A 430 2.14 2.33 -19.08
N LEU A 431 1.86 1.55 -18.04
CA LEU A 431 1.05 0.32 -18.16
C LEU A 431 -0.42 0.62 -18.46
N ILE A 432 -0.95 1.76 -18.00
CA ILE A 432 -2.29 2.22 -18.37
C ILE A 432 -2.32 2.59 -19.85
N GLU A 433 -1.36 3.38 -20.32
CA GLU A 433 -1.32 3.92 -21.69
C GLU A 433 -1.03 2.83 -22.73
N GLU A 434 -0.08 1.94 -22.45
CA GLU A 434 0.47 1.02 -23.47
C GLU A 434 0.03 -0.43 -23.28
N GLN A 435 -0.45 -0.82 -22.10
CA GLN A 435 -0.83 -2.21 -21.78
C GLN A 435 -2.30 -2.37 -21.35
N ASN A 436 -3.10 -1.30 -21.34
CA ASN A 436 -4.50 -1.32 -20.90
C ASN A 436 -4.70 -2.02 -19.54
N VAL A 437 -3.77 -1.83 -18.61
CA VAL A 437 -3.71 -2.62 -17.36
C VAL A 437 -5.01 -2.59 -16.53
N ILE A 438 -5.76 -1.49 -16.55
CA ILE A 438 -7.06 -1.39 -15.86
C ILE A 438 -8.06 -2.38 -16.45
N SER A 439 -8.13 -2.51 -17.77
CA SER A 439 -9.01 -3.46 -18.44
C SER A 439 -8.59 -4.89 -18.13
N VAL A 440 -7.30 -5.19 -18.20
CA VAL A 440 -6.76 -6.53 -17.86
C VAL A 440 -7.13 -6.93 -16.42
N ILE A 441 -6.95 -6.04 -15.44
CA ILE A 441 -7.31 -6.31 -14.04
C ILE A 441 -8.82 -6.46 -13.88
N THR A 442 -9.60 -5.58 -14.51
CA THR A 442 -11.07 -5.59 -14.39
C THR A 442 -11.68 -6.85 -15.03
N GLU A 443 -11.22 -7.26 -16.21
CA GLU A 443 -11.63 -8.49 -16.87
C GLU A 443 -11.24 -9.72 -16.05
N THR A 444 -10.03 -9.73 -15.47
CA THR A 444 -9.61 -10.80 -14.56
C THR A 444 -10.55 -10.92 -13.37
N LEU A 445 -10.91 -9.80 -12.75
CA LEU A 445 -11.87 -9.77 -11.65
C LEU A 445 -13.26 -10.27 -12.09
N LEU A 446 -13.79 -9.78 -13.22
CA LEU A 446 -15.09 -10.17 -13.75
C LEU A 446 -15.18 -11.66 -14.10
N GLU A 447 -14.07 -12.31 -14.44
CA GLU A 447 -14.03 -13.74 -14.70
C GLU A 447 -13.95 -14.62 -13.45
N VAL A 448 -13.29 -14.15 -12.39
CA VAL A 448 -13.13 -14.94 -11.16
C VAL A 448 -14.31 -14.76 -10.21
N LEU A 449 -14.92 -13.58 -10.16
CA LEU A 449 -16.05 -13.30 -9.26
C LEU A 449 -17.25 -14.25 -9.40
N PRO A 450 -17.67 -14.71 -10.62
CA PRO A 450 -18.83 -15.58 -10.77
C PRO A 450 -18.76 -16.89 -9.99
N GLU A 451 -17.57 -17.45 -9.73
CA GLU A 451 -17.39 -18.68 -8.95
C GLU A 451 -17.82 -18.52 -7.48
N TYR A 452 -17.88 -17.27 -7.00
CA TYR A 452 -18.23 -16.92 -5.61
C TYR A 452 -19.66 -16.36 -5.48
N LEU A 453 -20.40 -16.34 -6.59
CA LEU A 453 -21.81 -15.94 -6.62
C LEU A 453 -22.73 -17.15 -6.53
N ASP A 454 -23.83 -17.00 -5.82
CA ASP A 454 -24.91 -17.99 -5.81
C ASP A 454 -25.72 -17.95 -7.13
N ARG A 455 -26.69 -18.86 -7.26
CA ARG A 455 -27.57 -18.94 -8.44
C ARG A 455 -28.39 -17.66 -8.71
N ASN A 456 -28.42 -16.71 -7.77
CA ASN A 456 -29.09 -15.42 -7.89
C ASN A 456 -28.10 -14.25 -8.09
N ASN A 457 -26.84 -14.53 -8.43
CA ASN A 457 -25.76 -13.55 -8.56
C ASN A 457 -25.48 -12.77 -7.26
N LYS A 458 -25.65 -13.39 -6.09
CA LYS A 458 -25.30 -12.82 -4.79
C LYS A 458 -24.11 -13.54 -4.17
N PHE A 459 -23.21 -12.80 -3.55
CA PHE A 459 -22.16 -13.42 -2.75
C PHE A 459 -22.79 -14.21 -1.60
N ASN A 460 -22.53 -15.51 -1.55
CA ASN A 460 -22.95 -16.35 -0.45
C ASN A 460 -21.75 -16.57 0.46
N PHE A 461 -21.64 -15.83 1.55
CA PHE A 461 -20.53 -15.97 2.50
C PHE A 461 -20.69 -17.14 3.49
N GLN A 462 -21.77 -17.94 3.39
CA GLN A 462 -21.96 -19.13 4.21
C GLN A 462 -21.32 -20.35 3.53
N GLY A 463 -20.13 -20.74 4.00
CA GLY A 463 -19.49 -22.01 3.63
C GLY A 463 -18.19 -21.90 2.83
N TYR A 464 -17.78 -20.71 2.39
CA TYR A 464 -16.44 -20.49 1.82
C TYR A 464 -15.43 -20.23 2.95
N SER A 465 -14.23 -20.80 2.87
CA SER A 465 -13.13 -20.33 3.71
C SER A 465 -12.90 -18.85 3.39
N GLN A 466 -12.77 -18.01 4.41
CA GLN A 466 -12.45 -16.58 4.23
C GLN A 466 -11.18 -16.39 3.38
N ASP A 467 -10.30 -17.40 3.35
CA ASP A 467 -9.05 -17.42 2.60
C ASP A 467 -9.25 -17.38 1.07
N LYS A 468 -10.24 -18.09 0.51
CA LYS A 468 -10.43 -18.13 -0.96
C LYS A 468 -10.91 -16.80 -1.53
N LEU A 469 -11.85 -16.12 -0.87
CA LEU A 469 -12.26 -14.77 -1.28
C LEU A 469 -11.18 -13.73 -0.92
N GLY A 470 -10.43 -13.95 0.16
CA GLY A 470 -9.26 -13.16 0.53
C GLY A 470 -8.19 -13.12 -0.57
N ARG A 471 -8.01 -14.20 -1.34
CA ARG A 471 -7.13 -14.22 -2.51
C ARG A 471 -7.67 -13.40 -3.69
N VAL A 472 -8.99 -13.43 -3.95
CA VAL A 472 -9.62 -12.57 -4.98
C VAL A 472 -9.46 -11.08 -4.64
N TYR A 473 -9.43 -10.75 -3.35
CA TYR A 473 -9.19 -9.40 -2.87
C TYR A 473 -7.83 -8.83 -3.33
N ALA A 474 -6.83 -9.67 -3.60
CA ALA A 474 -5.56 -9.23 -4.19
C ALA A 474 -5.75 -8.51 -5.53
N VAL A 475 -6.64 -9.01 -6.39
CA VAL A 475 -6.97 -8.41 -7.70
C VAL A 475 -7.66 -7.07 -7.51
N ILE A 476 -8.52 -6.96 -6.50
CA ILE A 476 -9.19 -5.71 -6.12
C ILE A 476 -8.14 -4.71 -5.62
N CYS A 477 -7.26 -5.11 -4.70
CA CYS A 477 -6.15 -4.28 -4.23
C CYS A 477 -5.27 -3.79 -5.38
N ASP A 478 -4.96 -4.64 -6.36
CA ASP A 478 -4.16 -4.24 -7.52
C ASP A 478 -4.88 -3.19 -8.37
N LEU A 479 -6.19 -3.31 -8.55
CA LEU A 479 -7.01 -2.27 -9.18
C LEU A 479 -6.96 -0.95 -8.37
N LEU A 480 -7.01 -1.04 -7.04
CA LEU A 480 -6.88 0.11 -6.14
C LEU A 480 -5.46 0.71 -6.19
N HIS A 481 -4.41 -0.10 -6.26
CA HIS A 481 -3.02 0.37 -6.40
C HIS A 481 -2.85 1.16 -7.70
N VAL A 482 -3.43 0.67 -8.80
CA VAL A 482 -3.45 1.37 -10.08
C VAL A 482 -4.29 2.65 -10.01
N ARG A 483 -5.41 2.68 -9.25
CA ARG A 483 -6.38 3.79 -9.27
C ARG A 483 -6.28 4.83 -8.15
N LEU A 484 -5.78 4.53 -6.95
CA LEU A 484 -6.34 5.18 -5.75
C LEU A 484 -5.40 5.89 -4.77
N SER A 485 -4.13 6.20 -5.05
CA SER A 485 -3.40 6.97 -4.02
C SER A 485 -2.42 8.06 -4.41
N ARG A 486 -2.02 8.27 -5.68
CA ARG A 486 -0.94 9.26 -5.93
C ARG A 486 -1.01 10.16 -7.16
N LEU A 487 -1.95 9.96 -8.08
CA LEU A 487 -1.77 10.55 -9.42
C LEU A 487 -2.57 11.81 -9.75
N GLY A 488 -3.45 12.31 -8.88
CA GLY A 488 -4.42 13.33 -9.33
C GLY A 488 -5.21 12.84 -10.55
N ALA A 489 -5.30 11.52 -10.75
CA ALA A 489 -5.92 10.92 -11.93
C ALA A 489 -7.41 11.26 -11.98
N VAL A 490 -8.06 11.52 -10.83
CA VAL A 490 -9.43 12.03 -10.77
C VAL A 490 -9.56 13.40 -11.44
N SER A 491 -8.58 14.31 -11.28
CA SER A 491 -8.63 15.61 -11.97
C SER A 491 -8.37 15.49 -13.47
N ARG A 492 -7.75 14.40 -13.92
CA ARG A 492 -7.44 14.11 -15.32
C ARG A 492 -8.34 13.01 -15.94
N LEU A 493 -9.37 12.56 -15.23
CA LEU A 493 -10.22 11.44 -15.66
C LEU A 493 -10.85 11.68 -17.04
N HIS A 494 -11.15 12.96 -17.32
CA HIS A 494 -11.68 13.47 -18.57
C HIS A 494 -10.73 13.35 -19.78
N GLU A 495 -9.43 13.11 -19.54
CA GLU A 495 -8.44 12.85 -20.60
C GLU A 495 -8.46 11.38 -21.05
N PHE A 496 -9.01 10.47 -20.23
CA PHE A 496 -8.94 9.01 -20.43
C PHE A 496 -10.30 8.39 -20.78
N VAL A 497 -11.39 9.04 -20.40
CA VAL A 497 -12.75 8.65 -20.77
C VAL A 497 -13.48 9.91 -21.22
N SER A 498 -14.12 9.88 -22.38
CA SER A 498 -14.93 10.99 -22.83
C SER A 498 -16.04 11.27 -21.80
N PHE A 499 -16.35 12.53 -21.55
CA PHE A 499 -17.46 12.89 -20.65
C PHE A 499 -18.81 12.33 -21.11
N GLU A 500 -18.91 11.99 -22.40
CA GLU A 500 -20.11 11.42 -23.03
C GLU A 500 -20.25 9.90 -22.75
N ASP A 501 -19.14 9.20 -22.50
CA ASP A 501 -19.10 7.76 -22.18
C ASP A 501 -19.01 7.48 -20.67
N PHE A 502 -18.59 8.46 -19.85
CA PHE A 502 -18.44 8.28 -18.40
C PHE A 502 -19.75 8.51 -17.64
N GLN A 503 -20.51 7.43 -17.42
CA GLN A 503 -21.75 7.46 -16.63
C GLN A 503 -21.45 7.55 -15.12
N VAL A 504 -21.27 8.77 -14.61
CA VAL A 504 -21.04 9.06 -13.18
C VAL A 504 -22.14 8.47 -12.29
N GLU A 505 -23.37 8.41 -12.80
CA GLU A 505 -24.50 7.78 -12.11
C GLU A 505 -24.23 6.31 -11.76
N VAL A 506 -23.57 5.56 -12.64
CA VAL A 506 -23.22 4.14 -12.41
C VAL A 506 -22.14 4.02 -11.34
N LEU A 507 -21.21 4.98 -11.28
CA LEU A 507 -20.17 5.04 -10.26
C LEU A 507 -20.76 5.26 -8.85
N VAL A 508 -21.77 6.12 -8.75
CA VAL A 508 -22.47 6.46 -7.49
C VAL A 508 -23.42 5.35 -7.05
N GLU A 509 -24.02 4.64 -8.01
CA GLU A 509 -25.09 3.66 -7.79
C GLU A 509 -24.71 2.57 -6.78
N TYR A 510 -23.56 1.92 -6.95
CA TYR A 510 -23.17 0.78 -6.10
C TYR A 510 -22.86 1.21 -4.65
N PRO A 511 -21.97 2.20 -4.38
CA PRO A 511 -21.75 2.73 -3.04
C PRO A 511 -23.04 3.20 -2.35
N LEU A 512 -23.89 3.92 -3.09
CA LEU A 512 -25.16 4.41 -2.55
C LEU A 512 -26.07 3.26 -2.12
N ARG A 513 -26.15 2.18 -2.92
CA ARG A 513 -26.93 0.99 -2.57
C ARG A 513 -26.40 0.27 -1.34
N CYS A 514 -25.09 0.22 -1.15
CA CYS A 514 -24.48 -0.33 0.07
C CYS A 514 -24.93 0.45 1.30
N LEU A 515 -24.83 1.78 1.28
CA LEU A 515 -25.26 2.64 2.39
C LEU A 515 -26.78 2.59 2.62
N VAL A 516 -27.58 2.51 1.56
CA VAL A 516 -29.03 2.31 1.67
C VAL A 516 -29.34 0.97 2.33
N LEU A 517 -28.64 -0.11 1.97
CA LEU A 517 -28.83 -1.41 2.62
C LEU A 517 -28.53 -1.33 4.13
N VAL A 518 -27.43 -0.66 4.51
CA VAL A 518 -27.11 -0.41 5.92
C VAL A 518 -28.25 0.33 6.62
N ALA A 519 -28.74 1.42 6.01
CA ALA A 519 -29.86 2.20 6.54
C ALA A 519 -31.15 1.38 6.69
N GLN A 520 -31.46 0.51 5.72
CA GLN A 520 -32.63 -0.37 5.77
C GLN A 520 -32.51 -1.47 6.82
N VAL A 521 -31.31 -2.01 7.03
CA VAL A 521 -31.04 -2.98 8.12
C VAL A 521 -31.26 -2.32 9.47
N VAL A 522 -30.78 -1.10 9.63
CA VAL A 522 -31.00 -0.26 10.82
C VAL A 522 -32.48 0.09 11.02
N ALA A 523 -33.22 0.35 9.93
CA ALA A 523 -34.68 0.56 9.94
C ALA A 523 -35.47 -0.75 10.17
N GLU A 524 -34.78 -1.86 10.46
CA GLU A 524 -35.36 -3.16 10.76
C GLU A 524 -36.21 -3.75 9.61
N MET A 525 -35.93 -3.37 8.37
CA MET A 525 -36.65 -3.85 7.18
C MET A 525 -36.26 -5.29 6.80
N TRP A 526 -35.13 -5.78 7.31
CA TRP A 526 -34.53 -7.07 6.97
C TRP A 526 -34.53 -8.10 8.11
N ARG A 527 -35.46 -7.98 9.09
CA ARG A 527 -35.51 -8.83 10.31
C ARG A 527 -35.47 -10.35 10.03
N ARG A 528 -35.99 -10.82 8.89
CA ARG A 528 -36.05 -12.26 8.55
C ARG A 528 -34.72 -12.85 8.09
N ASN A 529 -33.74 -12.02 7.74
CA ASN A 529 -32.44 -12.46 7.23
C ASN A 529 -31.47 -12.91 8.35
N GLY A 530 -31.86 -12.70 9.62
CA GLY A 530 -31.12 -13.18 10.78
C GLY A 530 -29.78 -12.48 11.02
N LEU A 531 -28.94 -13.08 11.87
CA LEU A 531 -27.68 -12.51 12.31
C LEU A 531 -26.64 -12.35 11.18
N SER A 532 -26.74 -13.13 10.10
CA SER A 532 -25.75 -13.09 9.02
C SER A 532 -25.67 -11.71 8.36
N LEU A 533 -26.82 -11.08 8.07
CA LEU A 533 -26.85 -9.74 7.47
C LEU A 533 -26.37 -8.67 8.46
N ILE A 534 -26.73 -8.80 9.74
CA ILE A 534 -26.27 -7.90 10.79
C ILE A 534 -24.74 -7.98 10.93
N SER A 535 -24.16 -9.19 10.88
CA SER A 535 -22.71 -9.38 10.90
C SER A 535 -22.03 -8.77 9.68
N GLN A 536 -22.62 -8.86 8.48
CA GLN A 536 -22.06 -8.21 7.28
C GLN A 536 -22.01 -6.68 7.44
N VAL A 537 -23.10 -6.06 7.92
CA VAL A 537 -23.13 -4.61 8.20
C VAL A 537 -22.11 -4.23 9.28
N PHE A 538 -21.96 -5.07 10.31
CA PHE A 538 -20.94 -4.86 11.35
C PHE A 538 -19.52 -4.84 10.77
N TYR A 539 -19.14 -5.86 9.99
CA TYR A 539 -17.80 -5.92 9.40
C TYR A 539 -17.55 -4.82 8.37
N TYR A 540 -18.57 -4.43 7.60
CA TYR A 540 -18.48 -3.33 6.64
C TYR A 540 -18.03 -2.00 7.30
N GLN A 541 -18.41 -1.77 8.56
CA GLN A 541 -18.07 -0.56 9.32
C GLN A 541 -16.92 -0.76 10.33
N ASP A 542 -16.43 -2.00 10.50
CA ASP A 542 -15.40 -2.33 11.49
C ASP A 542 -14.02 -1.81 11.06
N VAL A 543 -13.21 -1.41 12.03
CA VAL A 543 -11.87 -0.83 11.80
C VAL A 543 -10.97 -1.70 10.93
N LYS A 544 -11.17 -3.03 10.94
CA LYS A 544 -10.37 -3.98 10.15
C LYS A 544 -10.66 -3.93 8.65
N CYS A 545 -11.84 -3.45 8.25
CA CYS A 545 -12.29 -3.50 6.85
C CYS A 545 -12.73 -2.14 6.31
N ARG A 546 -13.09 -1.18 7.17
CA ARG A 546 -13.73 0.08 6.77
C ARG A 546 -12.90 0.92 5.80
N GLU A 547 -11.57 0.94 5.93
CA GLU A 547 -10.68 1.76 5.06
C GLU A 547 -10.78 1.40 3.58
N GLU A 548 -11.13 0.14 3.31
CA GLU A 548 -11.24 -0.42 1.96
C GLU A 548 -12.68 -0.67 1.51
N MET A 549 -13.64 -0.48 2.41
CA MET A 549 -15.07 -0.65 2.15
C MET A 549 -15.79 0.67 2.39
N TYR A 550 -16.31 0.87 3.61
CA TYR A 550 -17.14 2.01 3.98
C TYR A 550 -16.54 3.37 3.61
N ASP A 551 -15.25 3.58 3.88
CA ASP A 551 -14.58 4.86 3.62
C ASP A 551 -14.48 5.12 2.11
N LYS A 552 -14.21 4.08 1.32
CA LYS A 552 -14.17 4.16 -0.15
C LYS A 552 -15.54 4.47 -0.73
N ASP A 553 -16.59 3.89 -0.17
CA ASP A 553 -17.96 4.17 -0.61
C ASP A 553 -18.33 5.64 -0.38
N ILE A 554 -17.97 6.22 0.78
CA ILE A 554 -18.16 7.66 1.04
C ILE A 554 -17.35 8.51 0.06
N ILE A 555 -16.07 8.17 -0.19
CA ILE A 555 -15.22 8.89 -1.15
C ILE A 555 -15.82 8.80 -2.56
N MET A 556 -16.37 7.66 -2.95
CA MET A 556 -16.99 7.48 -4.25
C MET A 556 -18.23 8.37 -4.42
N LEU A 557 -19.03 8.52 -3.35
CA LEU A 557 -20.14 9.48 -3.33
C LEU A 557 -19.65 10.92 -3.38
N GLN A 558 -18.51 11.26 -2.77
CA GLN A 558 -17.88 12.59 -2.89
C GLN A 558 -17.40 12.87 -4.31
N ILE A 559 -16.87 11.86 -5.02
CA ILE A 559 -16.51 11.96 -6.44
C ILE A 559 -17.77 12.20 -7.27
N GLY A 560 -18.83 11.43 -7.04
CA GLY A 560 -20.12 11.62 -7.69
C GLY A 560 -20.67 13.03 -7.47
N ALA A 561 -20.67 13.49 -6.23
CA ALA A 561 -21.13 14.82 -5.83
C ALA A 561 -20.30 15.97 -6.45
N SER A 562 -19.02 15.75 -6.75
CA SER A 562 -18.18 16.78 -7.38
C SER A 562 -18.40 16.89 -8.90
N LEU A 563 -18.88 15.81 -9.53
CA LEU A 563 -19.06 15.71 -10.98
C LEU A 563 -20.50 15.91 -11.44
N MET A 564 -21.50 15.59 -10.60
CA MET A 564 -22.92 15.68 -10.94
C MET A 564 -23.52 17.06 -10.63
N ASP A 565 -24.67 17.35 -11.25
CA ASP A 565 -25.52 18.45 -10.77
C ASP A 565 -26.01 18.13 -9.34
N PRO A 566 -25.90 19.06 -8.38
CA PRO A 566 -26.18 18.79 -6.98
C PRO A 566 -27.67 18.49 -6.72
N ASN A 567 -28.60 19.02 -7.52
CA ASN A 567 -30.02 18.66 -7.38
C ASN A 567 -30.26 17.23 -7.89
N LYS A 568 -29.68 16.86 -9.04
CA LYS A 568 -29.77 15.48 -9.56
C LYS A 568 -29.17 14.46 -8.58
N PHE A 569 -28.02 14.77 -7.98
CA PHE A 569 -27.38 13.90 -6.99
C PHE A 569 -28.30 13.66 -5.78
N LEU A 570 -28.86 14.72 -5.17
CA LEU A 570 -29.77 14.56 -4.03
C LEU A 570 -31.09 13.88 -4.40
N LEU A 571 -31.61 14.08 -5.62
CA LEU A 571 -32.77 13.35 -6.10
C LEU A 571 -32.48 11.85 -6.25
N LEU A 572 -31.30 11.47 -6.74
CA LEU A 572 -30.85 10.08 -6.79
C LEU A 572 -30.77 9.47 -5.38
N VAL A 573 -30.20 10.20 -4.41
CA VAL A 573 -30.16 9.79 -3.01
C VAL A 573 -31.58 9.59 -2.46
N LEU A 574 -32.47 10.57 -2.60
CA LEU A 574 -33.88 10.48 -2.16
C LEU A 574 -34.61 9.29 -2.80
N GLN A 575 -34.37 9.04 -4.08
CA GLN A 575 -34.97 7.92 -4.81
C GLN A 575 -34.49 6.58 -4.26
N ARG A 576 -33.18 6.43 -4.01
CA ARG A 576 -32.58 5.17 -3.54
C ARG A 576 -32.93 4.85 -2.10
N TYR A 577 -33.06 5.88 -1.25
CA TYR A 577 -33.61 5.73 0.09
C TYR A 577 -35.14 5.52 0.12
N GLU A 578 -35.82 5.58 -1.04
CA GLU A 578 -37.28 5.47 -1.17
C GLU A 578 -38.04 6.57 -0.39
N LEU A 579 -37.43 7.76 -0.28
CA LEU A 579 -37.94 8.89 0.50
C LEU A 579 -38.60 9.99 -0.36
N ALA A 580 -38.58 9.85 -1.69
CA ALA A 580 -39.16 10.85 -2.58
C ALA A 580 -40.64 11.14 -2.26
N GLU A 581 -41.46 10.11 -2.04
CA GLU A 581 -42.87 10.27 -1.65
C GLU A 581 -42.99 10.87 -0.26
N ALA A 582 -42.11 10.47 0.66
CA ALA A 582 -42.09 10.99 2.02
C ALA A 582 -41.88 12.49 2.05
N PHE A 583 -41.08 13.07 1.16
CA PHE A 583 -40.90 14.53 1.07
C PHE A 583 -41.96 15.23 0.22
N ASN A 584 -42.50 14.61 -0.84
CA ASN A 584 -43.37 15.27 -1.83
C ASN A 584 -44.84 15.49 -1.38
N LYS A 585 -45.37 14.73 -0.40
CA LYS A 585 -46.73 14.87 0.15
C LYS A 585 -46.77 14.54 1.64
N THR A 586 -47.72 15.11 2.39
CA THR A 586 -48.05 14.65 3.76
C THR A 586 -48.53 13.20 3.65
N ILE A 587 -47.68 12.22 4.01
CA ILE A 587 -48.09 10.82 4.06
C ILE A 587 -49.19 10.72 5.12
N SER A 588 -50.45 10.60 4.69
CA SER A 588 -51.59 10.30 5.56
C SER A 588 -51.67 8.79 5.81
N THR A 589 -50.56 8.16 6.18
CA THR A 589 -50.56 6.76 6.64
C THR A 589 -50.76 6.74 8.14
N LYS A 590 -51.62 5.84 8.63
CA LYS A 590 -51.75 5.56 10.07
C LYS A 590 -50.84 4.42 10.52
N ASP A 591 -50.05 3.85 9.59
CA ASP A 591 -49.12 2.77 9.87
C ASP A 591 -47.90 3.30 10.64
N GLN A 592 -47.87 2.99 11.94
CA GLN A 592 -46.81 3.42 12.85
C GLN A 592 -45.46 2.76 12.54
N ASP A 593 -45.45 1.52 12.04
CA ASP A 593 -44.22 0.82 11.71
C ASP A 593 -43.57 1.44 10.47
N LEU A 594 -44.39 1.78 9.46
CA LEU A 594 -43.91 2.47 8.26
C LEU A 594 -43.38 3.88 8.59
N ILE A 595 -44.06 4.63 9.48
CA ILE A 595 -43.57 5.94 9.95
C ILE A 595 -42.22 5.78 10.65
N LYS A 596 -42.06 4.78 11.51
CA LYS A 596 -40.79 4.50 12.20
C LYS A 596 -39.66 4.17 11.20
N GLN A 597 -39.96 3.38 10.18
CA GLN A 597 -39.02 3.06 9.10
C GLN A 597 -38.61 4.32 8.32
N TYR A 598 -39.57 5.13 7.88
CA TYR A 598 -39.25 6.40 7.21
C TYR A 598 -38.43 7.32 8.09
N ASN A 599 -38.77 7.43 9.37
CA ASN A 599 -38.01 8.26 10.28
C ASN A 599 -36.56 7.79 10.39
N THR A 600 -36.35 6.47 10.50
CA THR A 600 -35.00 5.90 10.56
C THR A 600 -34.23 6.13 9.25
N LEU A 601 -34.87 5.93 8.09
CA LEU A 601 -34.25 6.15 6.78
C LEU A 601 -33.88 7.62 6.54
N ILE A 602 -34.71 8.58 6.99
CA ILE A 602 -34.42 10.01 6.87
C ILE A 602 -33.20 10.36 7.73
N GLU A 603 -33.11 9.85 8.97
CA GLU A 603 -31.93 10.05 9.82
C GLU A 603 -30.65 9.51 9.15
N GLU A 604 -30.66 8.26 8.69
CA GLU A 604 -29.49 7.66 8.04
C GLU A 604 -29.11 8.39 6.74
N MET A 605 -30.08 8.88 5.96
CA MET A 605 -29.84 9.69 4.77
C MET A 605 -29.16 11.01 5.12
N LEU A 606 -29.70 11.76 6.10
CA LEU A 606 -29.13 13.03 6.54
C LEU A 606 -27.71 12.86 7.07
N GLN A 607 -27.46 11.75 7.78
CA GLN A 607 -26.13 11.39 8.28
C GLN A 607 -25.13 11.15 7.13
N VAL A 608 -25.51 10.41 6.08
CA VAL A 608 -24.66 10.24 4.88
C VAL A 608 -24.38 11.59 4.20
N LEU A 609 -25.37 12.49 4.13
CA LEU A 609 -25.15 13.83 3.58
C LEU A 609 -24.14 14.65 4.41
N ILE A 610 -24.17 14.53 5.74
CA ILE A 610 -23.17 15.12 6.63
C ILE A 610 -21.77 14.56 6.32
N TYR A 611 -21.66 13.26 6.09
CA TYR A 611 -20.36 12.62 5.80
C TYR A 611 -19.79 13.09 4.45
N ILE A 612 -20.61 13.10 3.40
CA ILE A 612 -20.19 13.54 2.06
C ILE A 612 -19.63 14.96 2.10
N VAL A 613 -20.29 15.89 2.80
CA VAL A 613 -19.88 17.31 2.80
C VAL A 613 -18.86 17.67 3.90
N GLY A 614 -18.86 16.94 5.01
CA GLY A 614 -18.11 17.26 6.23
C GLY A 614 -16.83 16.45 6.43
N GLU A 615 -16.78 15.19 5.99
CA GLU A 615 -15.61 14.33 6.18
C GLU A 615 -14.59 14.53 5.05
N ARG A 616 -13.68 15.47 5.28
CA ARG A 616 -12.62 15.89 4.34
C ARG A 616 -11.23 15.41 4.76
N TYR A 617 -11.14 14.57 5.79
CA TYR A 617 -9.88 14.09 6.36
C TYR A 617 -9.35 12.85 5.63
N VAL A 618 -9.22 12.98 4.31
CA VAL A 618 -8.63 11.97 3.42
C VAL A 618 -7.70 12.70 2.46
N PRO A 619 -6.39 12.36 2.41
CA PRO A 619 -5.44 13.00 1.51
C PRO A 619 -5.90 12.85 0.05
N GLY A 620 -6.04 13.98 -0.66
CA GLY A 620 -6.52 14.03 -2.04
C GLY A 620 -8.00 14.38 -2.18
N VAL A 621 -8.81 14.18 -1.13
CA VAL A 621 -10.18 14.71 -1.03
C VAL A 621 -10.15 16.09 -0.38
N GLY A 622 -9.60 16.18 0.82
CA GLY A 622 -9.33 17.44 1.52
C GLY A 622 -7.85 17.75 1.59
N ASN A 623 -7.56 19.02 1.85
CA ASN A 623 -6.20 19.52 2.03
C ASN A 623 -5.69 19.19 3.44
N VAL A 624 -5.34 17.92 3.64
CA VAL A 624 -4.86 17.37 4.92
C VAL A 624 -3.65 16.46 4.73
N THR A 625 -2.84 16.34 5.77
CA THR A 625 -1.72 15.42 5.89
C THR A 625 -2.14 14.10 6.54
N LYS A 626 -1.40 13.01 6.30
CA LYS A 626 -1.66 11.71 6.98
C LYS A 626 -1.62 11.84 8.51
N GLU A 627 -0.76 12.71 9.03
CA GLU A 627 -0.69 12.97 10.47
C GLU A 627 -2.00 13.56 11.01
N GLU A 628 -2.59 14.53 10.31
CA GLU A 628 -3.87 15.13 10.72
C GLU A 628 -5.04 14.14 10.68
N VAL A 629 -5.01 13.18 9.75
CA VAL A 629 -5.98 12.07 9.70
C VAL A 629 -5.89 11.22 10.96
N THR A 630 -4.67 10.79 11.34
CA THR A 630 -4.47 10.02 12.58
C THR A 630 -4.79 10.84 13.83
N MET A 631 -4.46 12.14 13.86
CA MET A 631 -4.86 13.04 14.94
C MET A 631 -6.38 13.05 15.11
N ARG A 632 -7.13 13.15 14.01
CA ARG A 632 -8.61 13.13 14.02
C ARG A 632 -9.13 11.85 14.65
N GLU A 633 -8.64 10.67 14.26
CA GLU A 633 -9.07 9.39 14.87
C GLU A 633 -8.87 9.39 16.39
N ILE A 634 -7.67 9.79 16.85
CA ILE A 634 -7.32 9.78 18.28
C ILE A 634 -8.16 10.79 19.06
N ILE A 635 -8.39 11.99 18.52
CA ILE A 635 -9.24 13.02 19.14
C ILE A 635 -10.62 12.43 19.42
N HIS A 636 -11.22 11.76 18.43
CA HIS A 636 -12.57 11.22 18.55
C HIS A 636 -12.64 10.01 19.49
N LEU A 637 -11.62 9.16 19.54
CA LEU A 637 -11.54 8.09 20.55
C LEU A 637 -11.48 8.66 21.96
N LEU A 638 -10.61 9.64 22.22
CA LEU A 638 -10.41 10.24 23.54
C LEU A 638 -11.54 11.19 23.98
N CYS A 639 -12.38 11.65 23.05
CA CYS A 639 -13.60 12.38 23.36
C CYS A 639 -14.69 11.49 23.98
N ILE A 640 -14.61 10.17 23.81
CA ILE A 640 -15.52 9.21 24.46
C ILE A 640 -15.05 8.99 25.91
N GLU A 641 -13.80 8.57 26.08
CA GLU A 641 -13.20 8.30 27.38
C GLU A 641 -11.66 8.32 27.34
N PRO A 642 -10.97 8.53 28.48
CA PRO A 642 -9.53 8.35 28.57
C PRO A 642 -9.13 6.90 28.32
N MET A 643 -8.12 6.66 27.45
CA MET A 643 -7.74 5.31 27.03
C MET A 643 -6.24 5.02 27.23
N PRO A 644 -5.85 3.77 27.57
CA PRO A 644 -4.45 3.34 27.54
C PRO A 644 -3.94 3.21 26.09
N HIS A 645 -2.62 3.23 25.90
CA HIS A 645 -1.99 3.13 24.57
C HIS A 645 -2.49 1.93 23.75
N SER A 646 -2.57 0.75 24.38
CA SER A 646 -3.01 -0.48 23.73
C SER A 646 -4.45 -0.43 23.23
N ALA A 647 -5.34 0.29 23.92
CA ALA A 647 -6.71 0.46 23.48
C ALA A 647 -6.80 1.43 22.30
N ILE A 648 -5.99 2.50 22.29
CA ILE A 648 -5.91 3.42 21.14
C ILE A 648 -5.42 2.66 19.91
N ALA A 649 -4.28 1.94 20.02
CA ALA A 649 -3.71 1.18 18.92
C ALA A 649 -4.66 0.13 18.35
N LYS A 650 -5.46 -0.55 19.20
CA LYS A 650 -6.45 -1.55 18.76
C LYS A 650 -7.62 -0.95 17.96
N ASN A 651 -7.99 0.30 18.22
CA ASN A 651 -9.10 0.97 17.55
C ASN A 651 -8.65 1.83 16.36
N LEU A 652 -7.37 1.75 15.99
CA LEU A 652 -6.83 2.37 14.78
C LEU A 652 -6.58 1.29 13.71
N PRO A 653 -6.69 1.64 12.43
CA PRO A 653 -6.34 0.74 11.32
C PRO A 653 -4.91 0.21 11.41
N GLU A 654 -4.69 -1.03 10.95
CA GLU A 654 -3.37 -1.64 10.92
C GLU A 654 -2.49 -0.93 9.87
N ASN A 655 -1.49 -0.18 10.31
CA ASN A 655 -0.55 0.54 9.46
C ASN A 655 0.86 -0.06 9.61
N GLU A 656 1.62 -0.12 8.52
CA GLU A 656 2.98 -0.69 8.46
C GLU A 656 3.99 -0.03 9.43
N ASN A 657 3.65 1.15 9.98
CA ASN A 657 4.48 1.94 10.91
C ASN A 657 3.96 2.01 12.36
N ASN A 658 3.04 1.11 12.75
CA ASN A 658 2.13 1.26 13.90
C ASN A 658 2.76 1.53 15.28
N GLU A 659 4.04 1.25 15.52
CA GLU A 659 4.65 1.49 16.84
C GLU A 659 5.38 2.83 16.97
N THR A 660 5.69 3.56 15.89
CA THR A 660 6.72 4.62 15.95
C THR A 660 6.23 6.01 15.56
N GLY A 661 5.29 6.10 14.61
CA GLY A 661 4.59 7.35 14.32
C GLY A 661 3.52 7.68 15.36
N LEU A 662 2.89 6.65 15.93
CA LEU A 662 1.71 6.78 16.78
C LEU A 662 1.98 7.57 18.06
N GLU A 663 3.11 7.33 18.74
CA GLU A 663 3.46 8.05 19.97
C GLU A 663 3.61 9.57 19.74
N ASN A 664 4.22 9.97 18.63
CA ASN A 664 4.39 11.38 18.29
C ASN A 664 3.05 12.08 18.08
N VAL A 665 2.11 11.40 17.40
CA VAL A 665 0.76 11.92 17.17
C VAL A 665 -0.04 12.00 18.48
N ILE A 666 0.00 10.95 19.31
CA ILE A 666 -0.68 10.94 20.62
C ILE A 666 -0.18 12.10 21.49
N ASN A 667 1.13 12.34 21.54
CA ASN A 667 1.72 13.42 22.33
C ASN A 667 1.31 14.82 21.84
N LYS A 668 0.92 14.97 20.57
CA LYS A 668 0.37 16.23 20.04
C LYS A 668 -1.04 16.51 20.56
N VAL A 669 -1.92 15.50 20.59
CA VAL A 669 -3.36 15.68 20.91
C VAL A 669 -3.74 15.35 22.37
N ALA A 670 -2.93 14.56 23.08
CA ALA A 670 -3.27 14.04 24.40
C ALA A 670 -2.15 14.26 25.43
N THR A 671 -2.52 14.17 26.70
CA THR A 671 -1.59 14.18 27.84
C THR A 671 -1.64 12.83 28.55
N PHE A 672 -0.46 12.30 28.89
CA PHE A 672 -0.37 11.04 29.61
C PHE A 672 -0.61 11.25 31.11
N LYS A 673 -1.62 10.59 31.65
CA LYS A 673 -1.94 10.57 33.08
C LYS A 673 -1.40 9.29 33.70
N LYS A 674 -0.45 9.46 34.61
CA LYS A 674 0.19 8.36 35.32
C LYS A 674 -0.86 7.53 36.07
N PRO A 675 -0.71 6.20 36.12
CA PRO A 675 -1.61 5.35 36.87
C PRO A 675 -1.64 5.72 38.35
N GLY A 676 -2.81 5.59 38.97
CA GLY A 676 -2.93 5.55 40.43
C GLY A 676 -2.34 4.26 41.02
N ILE A 677 -2.58 4.02 42.31
CA ILE A 677 -1.96 2.94 43.11
C ILE A 677 -2.27 1.52 42.56
N SER A 678 -3.25 1.36 41.67
CA SER A 678 -3.67 0.06 41.11
C SER A 678 -4.07 0.07 39.62
N GLY A 679 -3.68 1.11 38.85
CA GLY A 679 -4.13 1.28 37.46
C GLY A 679 -3.03 1.12 36.40
N HIS A 680 -3.43 1.14 35.13
CA HIS A 680 -2.55 1.43 33.99
C HIS A 680 -2.66 2.92 33.63
N GLY A 681 -1.58 3.51 33.08
CA GLY A 681 -1.61 4.92 32.66
C GLY A 681 -2.51 5.12 31.45
N VAL A 682 -3.22 6.24 31.41
CA VAL A 682 -4.20 6.56 30.35
C VAL A 682 -3.88 7.90 29.72
N TYR A 683 -4.29 8.08 28.47
CA TYR A 683 -4.19 9.34 27.75
C TYR A 683 -5.52 10.10 27.88
N GLU A 684 -5.43 11.38 28.25
CA GLU A 684 -6.56 12.32 28.29
C GLU A 684 -6.37 13.40 27.22
N LEU A 685 -7.43 13.70 26.47
CA LEU A 685 -7.39 14.70 25.39
C LEU A 685 -7.02 16.09 25.94
N LYS A 686 -6.17 16.83 25.22
CA LYS A 686 -5.85 18.23 25.54
C LYS A 686 -7.04 19.13 25.28
N ASP A 687 -7.23 20.14 26.12
CA ASP A 687 -8.32 21.13 25.96
C ASP A 687 -8.24 21.87 24.62
N GLU A 688 -7.03 22.11 24.11
CA GLU A 688 -6.81 22.77 22.81
C GLU A 688 -7.34 21.95 21.62
N SER A 689 -7.38 20.62 21.75
CA SER A 689 -7.83 19.69 20.70
C SER A 689 -9.35 19.46 20.73
N LEU A 690 -10.06 19.94 21.76
CA LEU A 690 -11.53 19.83 21.85
C LEU A 690 -12.27 20.64 20.78
N LYS A 691 -11.63 21.69 20.25
CA LYS A 691 -12.19 22.50 19.16
C LYS A 691 -12.39 21.71 17.86
N ASP A 692 -11.69 20.57 17.73
CA ASP A 692 -11.68 19.73 16.54
C ASP A 692 -12.66 18.53 16.66
N PHE A 693 -13.37 18.42 17.78
CA PHE A 693 -14.40 17.40 18.00
C PHE A 693 -15.57 17.58 17.03
N ASN A 694 -15.88 16.53 16.28
CA ASN A 694 -17.07 16.41 15.45
C ASN A 694 -18.06 15.43 16.09
N MET A 695 -19.29 15.89 16.35
CA MET A 695 -20.36 15.03 16.88
C MET A 695 -20.70 13.89 15.91
N TYR A 696 -20.81 14.19 14.62
CA TYR A 696 -21.08 13.21 13.57
C TYR A 696 -19.80 12.72 12.91
N PHE A 697 -18.83 12.30 13.71
CA PHE A 697 -17.66 11.61 13.21
C PHE A 697 -18.04 10.25 12.62
N TYR A 698 -17.78 10.05 11.34
CA TYR A 698 -18.31 8.93 10.56
C TYR A 698 -17.85 7.53 10.99
N HIS A 699 -16.78 7.42 11.78
CA HIS A 699 -16.31 6.16 12.36
C HIS A 699 -16.91 5.82 13.73
N TYR A 700 -17.78 6.66 14.29
CA TYR A 700 -18.53 6.29 15.48
C TYR A 700 -19.62 5.27 15.15
N SER A 701 -19.61 4.15 15.89
CA SER A 701 -20.83 3.35 16.04
C SER A 701 -21.93 4.17 16.73
N LYS A 702 -23.19 3.77 16.56
CA LYS A 702 -24.33 4.42 17.24
C LYS A 702 -24.12 4.56 18.75
N THR A 703 -23.54 3.53 19.38
CA THR A 703 -23.25 3.56 20.82
C THR A 703 -22.14 4.53 21.19
N GLN A 704 -21.10 4.66 20.35
CA GLN A 704 -20.01 5.61 20.57
C GLN A 704 -20.48 7.04 20.35
N HIS A 705 -21.30 7.30 19.33
CA HIS A 705 -21.91 8.60 19.08
C HIS A 705 -22.68 9.11 20.31
N SER A 706 -23.61 8.32 20.86
CA SER A 706 -24.37 8.72 22.05
C SER A 706 -23.49 8.92 23.29
N LYS A 707 -22.43 8.12 23.45
CA LYS A 707 -21.46 8.29 24.55
C LYS A 707 -20.66 9.58 24.41
N ALA A 708 -20.16 9.86 23.21
CA ALA A 708 -19.40 11.07 22.92
C ALA A 708 -20.25 12.32 23.14
N GLU A 709 -21.48 12.36 22.61
CA GLU A 709 -22.42 13.47 22.82
C GLU A 709 -22.66 13.74 24.32
N HIS A 710 -23.01 12.69 25.08
CA HIS A 710 -23.27 12.81 26.51
C HIS A 710 -22.04 13.31 27.28
N MET A 711 -20.85 12.79 26.99
CA MET A 711 -19.61 13.17 27.66
C MET A 711 -19.27 14.64 27.41
N GLN A 712 -19.41 15.11 26.17
CA GLN A 712 -19.09 16.49 25.80
C GLN A 712 -20.10 17.50 26.38
N LYS A 713 -21.41 17.19 26.37
CA LYS A 713 -22.43 18.02 27.04
C LYS A 713 -22.17 18.10 28.55
N LYS A 714 -21.88 16.96 29.18
CA LYS A 714 -21.56 16.89 30.62
C LYS A 714 -20.34 17.76 30.96
N ARG A 715 -19.28 17.72 30.15
CA ARG A 715 -18.08 18.55 30.34
C ARG A 715 -18.40 20.04 30.22
N ARG A 716 -19.11 20.46 29.17
CA ARG A 716 -19.51 21.87 28.97
C ARG A 716 -20.34 22.41 30.13
N LYS A 717 -21.26 21.60 30.64
CA LYS A 717 -22.05 21.93 31.84
C LYS A 717 -21.19 22.12 33.09
N GLN A 718 -20.16 21.31 33.28
CA GLN A 718 -19.19 21.46 34.38
C GLN A 718 -18.34 22.72 34.25
N GLU A 719 -18.07 23.15 33.01
CA GLU A 719 -17.35 24.39 32.71
C GLU A 719 -18.22 25.65 32.71
N ASN A 720 -19.52 25.54 33.06
CA ASN A 720 -20.52 26.61 32.95
C ASN A 720 -20.61 27.24 31.54
N LYS A 721 -20.44 26.43 30.50
CA LYS A 721 -20.63 26.80 29.09
C LYS A 721 -21.99 26.31 28.57
N ASP A 722 -22.41 26.83 27.43
CA ASP A 722 -23.57 26.32 26.68
C ASP A 722 -23.38 24.85 26.27
N GLU A 723 -24.47 24.10 26.19
CA GLU A 723 -24.47 22.67 25.82
C GLU A 723 -24.45 22.47 24.28
N ALA A 724 -24.25 23.52 23.47
CA ALA A 724 -24.22 23.41 22.02
C ALA A 724 -22.96 22.67 21.54
N LEU A 725 -23.14 21.76 20.57
CA LEU A 725 -22.07 20.99 19.94
C LEU A 725 -22.02 21.30 18.43
N PRO A 726 -21.55 22.51 18.03
CA PRO A 726 -21.45 22.86 16.62
C PRO A 726 -20.36 22.05 15.90
N PRO A 727 -20.49 21.84 14.57
CA PRO A 727 -19.42 21.24 13.78
C PRO A 727 -18.10 22.03 13.91
N PRO A 728 -16.94 21.36 13.92
CA PRO A 728 -15.66 22.03 13.78
C PRO A 728 -15.54 22.58 12.34
N PRO A 729 -14.78 23.66 12.12
CA PRO A 729 -14.54 24.16 10.77
C PRO A 729 -13.87 23.07 9.92
N PRO A 730 -14.48 22.63 8.80
CA PRO A 730 -13.90 21.56 8.00
C PRO A 730 -12.64 22.05 7.26
N PRO A 731 -11.69 21.16 6.94
CA PRO A 731 -10.60 21.45 6.01
C PRO A 731 -11.11 21.92 4.65
N GLU A 732 -10.29 22.57 3.85
CA GLU A 732 -10.66 22.87 2.46
C GLU A 732 -10.68 21.58 1.64
N PHE A 733 -11.62 21.48 0.69
CA PHE A 733 -11.54 20.46 -0.35
C PHE A 733 -10.35 20.73 -1.27
N CYS A 734 -9.73 19.67 -1.78
CA CYS A 734 -8.84 19.78 -2.93
C CYS A 734 -9.64 20.29 -4.15
N PRO A 735 -8.98 20.93 -5.13
CA PRO A 735 -9.67 21.55 -6.28
C PRO A 735 -10.66 20.63 -7.00
N ALA A 736 -10.34 19.35 -7.15
CA ALA A 736 -11.21 18.35 -7.79
C ALA A 736 -12.53 18.07 -7.04
N PHE A 737 -12.57 18.33 -5.73
CA PHE A 737 -13.74 18.11 -4.86
C PHE A 737 -14.42 19.41 -4.42
N SER A 738 -13.89 20.57 -4.85
CA SER A 738 -14.42 21.89 -4.49
C SER A 738 -15.92 22.06 -4.73
N LYS A 739 -16.47 21.37 -5.75
CA LYS A 739 -17.90 21.42 -6.10
C LYS A 739 -18.83 20.67 -5.14
N VAL A 740 -18.32 19.80 -4.27
CA VAL A 740 -19.14 19.01 -3.32
C VAL A 740 -19.94 19.93 -2.39
N ILE A 741 -19.39 21.08 -2.00
CA ILE A 741 -20.08 22.06 -1.13
C ILE A 741 -21.38 22.57 -1.75
N ASN A 742 -21.54 22.52 -3.07
CA ASN A 742 -22.77 22.94 -3.74
C ASN A 742 -23.98 22.09 -3.35
N LEU A 743 -23.77 20.88 -2.83
CA LEU A 743 -24.84 20.08 -2.22
C LEU A 743 -25.51 20.80 -1.05
N LEU A 744 -24.76 21.54 -0.23
CA LEU A 744 -25.33 22.32 0.87
C LEU A 744 -26.24 23.44 0.36
N ASN A 745 -25.92 24.00 -0.80
CA ASN A 745 -26.56 25.20 -1.34
C ASN A 745 -27.55 24.91 -2.49
N CYS A 746 -27.89 23.65 -2.80
CA CYS A 746 -28.84 23.34 -3.86
C CYS A 746 -30.31 23.42 -3.38
N ASP A 747 -31.24 23.52 -4.33
CA ASP A 747 -32.65 23.75 -4.03
C ASP A 747 -33.29 22.55 -3.32
N ILE A 748 -32.88 21.33 -3.68
CA ILE A 748 -33.33 20.10 -3.03
C ILE A 748 -32.86 20.03 -1.57
N MET A 749 -31.63 20.46 -1.25
CA MET A 749 -31.16 20.54 0.14
C MET A 749 -31.99 21.53 0.97
N MET A 750 -32.24 22.72 0.42
CA MET A 750 -33.06 23.74 1.07
C MET A 750 -34.49 23.24 1.31
N TYR A 751 -35.04 22.50 0.36
CA TYR A 751 -36.34 21.86 0.49
C TYR A 751 -36.36 20.81 1.61
N ILE A 752 -35.39 19.90 1.64
CA ILE A 752 -35.24 18.87 2.70
C ILE A 752 -35.19 19.54 4.08
N LEU A 753 -34.31 20.53 4.28
CA LEU A 753 -34.14 21.22 5.56
C LEU A 753 -35.43 21.91 6.02
N ARG A 754 -36.10 22.64 5.12
CA ARG A 754 -37.37 23.32 5.42
C ARG A 754 -38.44 22.32 5.81
N THR A 755 -38.59 21.24 5.04
CA THR A 755 -39.59 20.21 5.32
C THR A 755 -39.37 19.53 6.68
N VAL A 756 -38.12 19.23 7.05
CA VAL A 756 -37.80 18.66 8.37
C VAL A 756 -38.17 19.64 9.49
N PHE A 757 -37.82 20.92 9.36
CA PHE A 757 -38.15 21.93 10.39
C PHE A 757 -39.65 22.22 10.48
N GLU A 758 -40.36 22.28 9.35
CA GLU A 758 -41.81 22.48 9.31
C GLU A 758 -42.56 21.34 10.00
N ARG A 759 -42.14 20.09 9.78
CA ARG A 759 -42.74 18.91 10.44
C ARG A 759 -42.56 18.91 11.94
N ALA A 760 -41.46 19.43 12.45
CA ALA A 760 -41.23 19.54 13.89
C ALA A 760 -42.05 20.66 14.55
N ILE A 761 -42.51 21.65 13.77
CA ILE A 761 -43.42 22.70 14.24
C ILE A 761 -44.88 22.23 14.20
N ASP A 762 -45.22 21.38 13.23
CA ASP A 762 -46.55 20.81 13.08
C ASP A 762 -46.84 19.78 14.18
N THR A 763 -47.80 20.10 15.06
CA THR A 763 -48.20 19.25 16.18
C THR A 763 -48.87 17.94 15.75
N ASP A 764 -49.40 17.87 14.53
CA ASP A 764 -50.08 16.69 14.00
C ASP A 764 -49.13 15.74 13.24
N SER A 765 -47.87 16.15 13.04
CA SER A 765 -46.89 15.38 12.27
C SER A 765 -46.13 14.37 13.15
N ASN A 766 -46.12 13.11 12.70
CA ASN A 766 -45.31 12.03 13.30
C ASN A 766 -44.03 11.73 12.49
N LEU A 767 -43.76 12.49 11.43
CA LEU A 767 -42.65 12.27 10.49
C LEU A 767 -41.42 13.11 10.83
N TRP A 768 -41.08 13.16 12.12
CA TRP A 768 -39.87 13.82 12.60
C TRP A 768 -39.38 13.15 13.89
N THR A 769 -38.08 13.30 14.17
CA THR A 769 -37.45 12.90 15.42
C THR A 769 -36.45 13.98 15.87
N GLU A 770 -36.06 13.97 17.14
CA GLU A 770 -35.01 14.86 17.63
C GLU A 770 -33.68 14.63 16.90
N GLY A 771 -33.35 13.37 16.57
CA GLY A 771 -32.14 13.01 15.82
C GLY A 771 -32.08 13.67 14.44
N MET A 772 -33.20 13.67 13.69
CA MET A 772 -33.27 14.37 12.40
C MET A 772 -33.02 15.87 12.54
N LEU A 773 -33.58 16.50 13.58
CA LEU A 773 -33.40 17.93 13.82
C LEU A 773 -31.95 18.25 14.14
N GLN A 774 -31.29 17.45 14.99
CA GLN A 774 -29.86 17.61 15.27
C GLN A 774 -29.00 17.51 14.00
N MET A 775 -29.30 16.56 13.12
CA MET A 775 -28.59 16.42 11.84
C MET A 775 -28.87 17.59 10.88
N ALA A 776 -30.13 18.04 10.79
CA ALA A 776 -30.51 19.19 9.99
C ALA A 776 -29.85 20.49 10.51
N PHE A 777 -29.77 20.67 11.84
CA PHE A 777 -29.02 21.75 12.48
C PHE A 777 -27.53 21.68 12.15
N HIS A 778 -26.95 20.49 12.11
CA HIS A 778 -25.55 20.30 11.77
C HIS A 778 -25.25 20.63 10.30
N ILE A 779 -26.09 20.19 9.36
CA ILE A 779 -25.99 20.56 7.94
C ILE A 779 -26.09 22.09 7.77
N LEU A 780 -27.04 22.71 8.46
CA LEU A 780 -27.24 24.16 8.44
C LEU A 780 -26.01 24.91 8.99
N ALA A 781 -25.43 24.40 10.08
CA ALA A 781 -24.20 24.94 10.65
C ALA A 781 -23.00 24.80 9.71
N LEU A 782 -22.85 23.66 9.02
CA LEU A 782 -21.79 23.46 8.02
C LEU A 782 -21.91 24.46 6.86
N GLY A 783 -23.13 24.68 6.33
CA GLY A 783 -23.35 25.66 5.27
C GLY A 783 -22.98 27.09 5.66
N LEU A 784 -23.34 27.52 6.87
CA LEU A 784 -22.97 28.85 7.39
C LEU A 784 -21.46 28.98 7.69
N LEU A 785 -20.83 27.91 8.20
CA LEU A 785 -19.39 27.90 8.46
C LEU A 785 -18.58 27.98 7.16
N GLU A 786 -19.00 27.25 6.12
CA GLU A 786 -18.39 27.28 4.80
C GLU A 786 -18.43 28.69 4.21
N GLU A 787 -19.61 29.33 4.20
CA GLU A 787 -19.73 30.70 3.69
C GLU A 787 -18.93 31.71 4.52
N LYS A 788 -18.93 31.58 5.85
CA LYS A 788 -18.11 32.41 6.74
C LYS A 788 -16.62 32.28 6.41
N GLN A 789 -16.12 31.06 6.21
CA GLN A 789 -14.70 30.83 5.89
C GLN A 789 -14.33 31.47 4.54
N GLN A 790 -15.19 31.36 3.53
CA GLN A 790 -14.95 31.97 2.22
C GLN A 790 -14.95 33.50 2.30
N LEU A 791 -15.93 34.11 2.98
CA LEU A 791 -16.01 35.57 3.19
C LEU A 791 -14.87 36.14 4.05
N GLN A 792 -14.20 35.30 4.84
CA GLN A 792 -13.01 35.71 5.60
C GLN A 792 -11.72 35.65 4.79
N LYS A 793 -11.69 34.85 3.71
CA LYS A 793 -10.51 34.61 2.88
C LYS A 793 -10.49 35.43 1.60
N ALA A 794 -11.65 35.70 1.02
CA ALA A 794 -11.83 36.41 -0.23
C ALA A 794 -12.76 37.63 -0.05
N PRO A 795 -12.62 38.67 -0.89
CA PRO A 795 -13.57 39.78 -0.92
C PRO A 795 -14.98 39.29 -1.28
N GLU A 796 -16.01 40.02 -0.84
CA GLU A 796 -17.42 39.58 -0.99
C GLU A 796 -17.79 39.29 -2.44
N GLU A 797 -17.29 40.11 -3.37
CA GLU A 797 -17.58 40.06 -4.80
C GLU A 797 -17.09 38.76 -5.46
N GLU A 798 -16.09 38.10 -4.87
CA GLU A 798 -15.54 36.83 -5.35
C GLU A 798 -16.24 35.60 -4.75
N VAL A 799 -16.98 35.76 -3.64
CA VAL A 799 -17.64 34.65 -2.94
C VAL A 799 -19.01 34.35 -3.54
N THR A 800 -19.04 33.38 -4.46
CA THR A 800 -20.25 32.93 -5.15
C THR A 800 -21.15 32.01 -4.30
N PHE A 801 -20.65 31.48 -3.19
CA PHE A 801 -21.40 30.57 -2.32
C PHE A 801 -22.39 31.33 -1.42
N ASP A 802 -23.67 31.40 -1.82
CA ASP A 802 -24.71 32.26 -1.24
C ASP A 802 -25.70 31.55 -0.30
N PHE A 803 -25.21 30.61 0.50
CA PHE A 803 -26.04 29.76 1.37
C PHE A 803 -26.97 30.55 2.31
N TYR A 804 -26.45 31.61 2.93
CA TYR A 804 -27.20 32.56 3.76
C TYR A 804 -28.42 33.09 3.02
N HIS A 805 -28.23 33.63 1.81
CA HIS A 805 -29.32 34.20 1.03
C HIS A 805 -30.38 33.15 0.69
N LYS A 806 -29.98 31.93 0.28
CA LYS A 806 -30.93 30.85 -0.03
C LYS A 806 -31.70 30.37 1.21
N ALA A 807 -31.04 30.24 2.35
CA ALA A 807 -31.69 29.87 3.61
C ALA A 807 -32.68 30.96 4.09
N SER A 808 -32.38 32.23 3.81
CA SER A 808 -33.24 33.38 4.14
C SER A 808 -34.41 33.63 3.17
N ARG A 809 -34.45 32.97 1.99
CA ARG A 809 -35.60 33.07 1.06
C ARG A 809 -36.88 32.50 1.67
N LEU A 810 -38.03 33.06 1.32
CA LEU A 810 -39.33 32.54 1.73
C LEU A 810 -39.60 31.21 1.02
N GLY A 811 -40.02 30.20 1.79
CA GLY A 811 -40.45 28.90 1.27
C GLY A 811 -41.94 28.89 0.90
N SER A 812 -42.43 27.72 0.49
CA SER A 812 -43.85 27.51 0.14
C SER A 812 -44.83 27.82 1.28
N SER A 813 -44.37 27.70 2.53
CA SER A 813 -45.11 28.04 3.76
C SER A 813 -45.08 29.54 4.12
N ALA A 814 -44.49 30.39 3.26
CA ALA A 814 -44.19 31.80 3.53
C ALA A 814 -43.29 32.03 4.76
N MET A 815 -42.52 31.02 5.18
CA MET A 815 -41.50 31.13 6.22
C MET A 815 -40.11 30.84 5.64
N ASN A 816 -39.08 31.52 6.15
CA ASN A 816 -37.68 31.17 5.87
C ASN A 816 -37.09 30.32 7.00
N ILE A 817 -35.90 29.72 6.76
CA ILE A 817 -35.28 28.82 7.74
C ILE A 817 -35.04 29.54 9.09
N GLN A 818 -34.63 30.80 9.06
CA GLN A 818 -34.41 31.59 10.27
C GLN A 818 -35.69 31.76 11.11
N MET A 819 -36.82 32.03 10.47
CA MET A 819 -38.13 32.12 11.14
C MET A 819 -38.59 30.76 11.69
N LEU A 820 -38.29 29.67 11.00
CA LEU A 820 -38.57 28.31 11.48
C LEU A 820 -37.74 27.99 12.73
N LEU A 821 -36.46 28.33 12.74
CA LEU A 821 -35.57 28.17 13.91
C LEU A 821 -36.08 28.93 15.14
N GLU A 822 -36.53 30.18 14.98
CA GLU A 822 -37.10 30.98 16.07
C GLU A 822 -38.36 30.32 16.66
N LYS A 823 -39.22 29.73 15.81
CA LYS A 823 -40.37 28.95 16.28
C LYS A 823 -39.94 27.70 17.03
N LEU A 824 -39.00 26.93 16.48
CA LEU A 824 -38.47 25.70 17.10
C LEU A 824 -37.86 25.98 18.48
N LYS A 825 -37.19 27.12 18.65
CA LYS A 825 -36.62 27.55 19.94
C LYS A 825 -37.67 27.68 21.05
N GLY A 826 -38.93 27.97 20.69
CA GLY A 826 -40.05 28.10 21.63
C GLY A 826 -40.73 26.78 22.01
N ILE A 827 -40.38 25.66 21.38
CA ILE A 827 -41.05 24.36 21.60
C ILE A 827 -40.49 23.67 22.86
N PRO A 828 -41.32 23.36 23.88
CA PRO A 828 -40.85 22.73 25.13
C PRO A 828 -40.16 21.38 24.94
N GLN A 829 -40.59 20.58 23.96
CA GLN A 829 -39.99 19.28 23.65
C GLN A 829 -38.53 19.39 23.15
N LEU A 830 -38.12 20.56 22.68
CA LEU A 830 -36.78 20.83 22.13
C LEU A 830 -35.90 21.65 23.07
N GLU A 831 -36.19 21.65 24.37
CA GLU A 831 -35.41 22.38 25.39
C GLU A 831 -33.92 22.06 25.31
N GLY A 832 -33.57 20.79 25.12
CA GLY A 832 -32.18 20.32 25.02
C GLY A 832 -31.42 20.82 23.78
N GLN A 833 -32.12 21.42 22.81
CA GLN A 833 -31.54 21.94 21.56
C GLN A 833 -31.49 23.48 21.51
N LYS A 834 -31.98 24.19 22.54
CA LYS A 834 -32.06 25.66 22.53
C LYS A 834 -30.71 26.35 22.35
N ASP A 835 -29.67 25.81 22.96
CA ASP A 835 -28.31 26.36 22.86
C ASP A 835 -27.79 26.22 21.42
N MET A 836 -28.02 25.07 20.78
CA MET A 836 -27.63 24.84 19.38
C MET A 836 -28.41 25.75 18.41
N ILE A 837 -29.73 25.89 18.59
CA ILE A 837 -30.55 26.80 17.79
C ILE A 837 -30.06 28.25 17.96
N THR A 838 -29.74 28.66 19.19
CA THR A 838 -29.21 30.00 19.48
C THR A 838 -27.86 30.22 18.83
N TRP A 839 -26.96 29.23 18.86
CA TRP A 839 -25.68 29.29 18.18
C TRP A 839 -25.84 29.46 16.67
N ILE A 840 -26.76 28.72 16.04
CA ILE A 840 -27.03 28.82 14.59
C ILE A 840 -27.56 30.22 14.24
N LEU A 841 -28.51 30.75 15.00
CA LEU A 841 -29.05 32.10 14.79
C LEU A 841 -27.94 33.17 14.91
N GLN A 842 -27.04 33.04 15.88
CA GLN A 842 -25.86 33.92 15.99
C GLN A 842 -24.89 33.77 14.81
N MET A 843 -24.76 32.57 14.23
CA MET A 843 -23.95 32.35 13.05
C MET A 843 -24.59 33.00 11.81
N PHE A 844 -25.91 32.93 11.65
CA PHE A 844 -26.65 33.69 10.63
C PHE A 844 -26.33 35.19 10.72
N ASP A 845 -26.40 35.78 11.92
CA ASP A 845 -26.07 37.20 12.12
C ASP A 845 -24.59 37.51 11.86
N THR A 846 -23.70 36.54 12.07
CA THR A 846 -22.28 36.69 11.77
C THR A 846 -22.02 36.70 10.27
N VAL A 847 -22.59 35.77 9.52
CA VAL A 847 -22.48 35.72 8.05
C VAL A 847 -23.15 36.94 7.40
N LYS A 848 -24.35 37.31 7.88
CA LYS A 848 -25.05 38.53 7.46
C LYS A 848 -24.15 39.77 7.59
N ARG A 849 -23.53 39.96 8.75
CA ARG A 849 -22.61 41.09 8.98
C ARG A 849 -21.39 41.05 8.07
N LEU A 850 -20.88 39.86 7.71
CA LEU A 850 -19.73 39.74 6.80
C LEU A 850 -20.11 40.11 5.36
N ARG A 851 -21.31 39.72 4.89
CA ARG A 851 -21.88 40.19 3.62
C ARG A 851 -22.12 41.70 3.63
N GLU A 852 -22.80 42.22 4.66
CA GLU A 852 -23.16 43.65 4.74
C GLU A 852 -21.96 44.60 4.96
N LYS A 853 -20.85 44.14 5.57
CA LYS A 853 -19.67 44.98 5.84
C LYS A 853 -19.02 45.54 4.59
N SER A 854 -19.14 44.84 3.47
CA SER A 854 -18.56 45.23 2.18
C SER A 854 -19.46 46.22 1.42
N CYS A 855 -20.78 46.18 1.64
CA CYS A 855 -21.73 47.15 1.06
C CYS A 855 -21.53 48.60 1.58
N LEU A 856 -21.01 48.80 2.79
CA LEU A 856 -20.87 50.13 3.41
C LEU A 856 -19.71 50.97 2.84
N ILE A 857 -18.76 50.36 2.13
CA ILE A 857 -17.58 51.06 1.57
C ILE A 857 -17.94 51.77 0.25
N VAL A 858 -18.98 51.33 -0.46
CA VAL A 858 -19.37 51.90 -1.76
C VAL A 858 -20.27 53.14 -1.63
N ALA A 859 -20.93 53.36 -0.48
CA ALA A 859 -21.97 54.38 -0.34
C ALA A 859 -21.53 55.73 0.28
N THR A 860 -20.26 55.92 0.65
CA THR A 860 -19.81 57.15 1.37
C THR A 860 -18.72 57.97 0.66
N THR A 861 -18.71 57.97 -0.67
CA THR A 861 -17.99 59.00 -1.46
C THR A 861 -18.93 60.08 -1.99
N SER A 862 -19.67 60.73 -1.09
CA SER A 862 -20.28 62.03 -1.38
C SER A 862 -20.75 62.73 -0.10
N GLY A 863 -20.04 63.80 0.28
CA GLY A 863 -20.62 64.95 1.00
C GLY A 863 -20.45 65.02 2.53
N SER A 864 -19.36 65.69 2.94
CA SER A 864 -19.24 66.70 4.04
C SER A 864 -19.74 66.42 5.47
N GLU A 865 -18.76 66.47 6.41
CA GLU A 865 -18.70 67.22 7.70
C GLU A 865 -19.87 67.10 8.71
N SER A 866 -19.72 66.98 10.04
CA SER A 866 -18.60 66.90 10.99
C SER A 866 -19.18 66.72 12.42
N ILE A 867 -18.39 66.16 13.37
CA ILE A 867 -18.34 66.52 14.83
C ILE A 867 -19.56 66.10 15.71
N LYS A 868 -19.49 65.48 16.90
CA LYS A 868 -18.46 65.06 17.88
C LYS A 868 -19.17 64.14 18.89
N ASN A 869 -18.50 63.07 19.35
CA ASN A 869 -18.34 62.71 20.77
C ASN A 869 -17.68 61.33 20.84
N ASP A 870 -16.44 61.31 21.34
CA ASP A 870 -15.81 60.26 22.17
C ASP A 870 -14.27 60.32 22.02
N GLU A 871 -13.71 61.49 22.29
CA GLU A 871 -12.31 61.62 22.70
C GLU A 871 -12.26 61.35 24.21
N ILE A 872 -11.70 60.22 24.65
CA ILE A 872 -10.93 60.03 25.90
C ILE A 872 -10.41 58.57 26.02
N THR A 873 -11.00 57.57 25.33
CA THR A 873 -10.54 56.17 25.40
C THR A 873 -9.55 55.76 24.30
N HIS A 874 -9.48 56.50 23.19
CA HIS A 874 -8.70 56.09 22.02
C HIS A 874 -7.19 56.42 22.08
N ASP A 875 -6.75 57.33 22.97
CA ASP A 875 -5.35 57.75 23.05
C ASP A 875 -4.46 56.79 23.86
N LYS A 876 -5.02 56.07 24.85
CA LYS A 876 -4.27 55.05 25.61
C LYS A 876 -3.94 53.81 24.77
N GLU A 877 -4.90 53.32 23.98
CA GLU A 877 -4.67 52.14 23.12
C GLU A 877 -3.76 52.46 21.93
N LYS A 878 -3.84 53.68 21.37
CA LYS A 878 -2.96 54.12 20.28
C LYS A 878 -1.52 54.27 20.75
N ALA A 879 -1.29 54.78 21.96
CA ALA A 879 0.04 54.85 22.56
C ALA A 879 0.63 53.46 22.87
N GLU A 880 -0.19 52.51 23.35
CA GLU A 880 0.27 51.15 23.65
C GLU A 880 0.55 50.33 22.39
N ARG A 881 -0.28 50.45 21.34
CA ARG A 881 -0.02 49.84 20.02
C ARG A 881 1.24 50.41 19.38
N LYS A 882 1.50 51.72 19.52
CA LYS A 882 2.71 52.35 18.98
C LYS A 882 3.96 51.85 19.71
N ARG A 883 3.92 51.69 21.04
CA ARG A 883 5.01 51.08 21.84
C ARG A 883 5.26 49.61 21.49
N LYS A 884 4.21 48.79 21.33
CA LYS A 884 4.33 47.37 20.95
C LYS A 884 4.83 47.20 19.52
N ALA A 885 4.41 48.06 18.58
CA ALA A 885 4.90 48.05 17.20
C ALA A 885 6.38 48.48 17.12
N GLU A 886 6.79 49.47 17.91
CA GLU A 886 8.17 49.93 17.96
C GLU A 886 9.10 48.90 18.63
N ALA A 887 8.65 48.23 19.70
CA ALA A 887 9.36 47.11 20.32
C ALA A 887 9.49 45.90 19.37
N ALA A 888 8.44 45.56 18.61
CA ALA A 888 8.49 44.51 17.60
C ALA A 888 9.37 44.88 16.39
N ARG A 889 9.46 46.18 16.06
CA ARG A 889 10.39 46.67 15.03
C ARG A 889 11.83 46.60 15.51
N LEU A 890 12.11 47.04 16.74
CA LEU A 890 13.43 46.92 17.39
C LEU A 890 13.86 45.45 17.54
N HIS A 891 12.94 44.54 17.88
CA HIS A 891 13.22 43.10 17.98
C HIS A 891 13.56 42.49 16.61
N ARG A 892 12.78 42.81 15.57
CA ARG A 892 13.07 42.38 14.18
C ARG A 892 14.37 42.96 13.64
N GLN A 893 14.68 44.22 13.98
CA GLN A 893 15.94 44.86 13.61
C GLN A 893 17.14 44.24 14.36
N LYS A 894 16.96 43.80 15.61
CA LYS A 894 17.98 43.07 16.39
C LYS A 894 18.24 41.67 15.82
N ILE A 895 17.19 40.96 15.40
CA ILE A 895 17.32 39.64 14.76
C ILE A 895 17.96 39.78 13.37
N MET A 896 17.58 40.77 12.57
CA MET A 896 18.25 41.02 11.28
C MET A 896 19.71 41.47 11.46
N ALA A 897 20.02 42.27 12.48
CA ALA A 897 21.40 42.61 12.81
C ALA A 897 22.20 41.41 13.32
N GLN A 898 21.58 40.48 14.08
CA GLN A 898 22.20 39.22 14.49
C GLN A 898 22.42 38.27 13.31
N MET A 899 21.45 38.13 12.42
CA MET A 899 21.58 37.35 11.18
C MET A 899 22.70 37.92 10.29
N SER A 900 22.75 39.26 10.14
CA SER A 900 23.80 39.93 9.36
C SER A 900 25.18 39.82 10.02
N ALA A 901 25.28 39.88 11.35
CA ALA A 901 26.52 39.67 12.09
C ALA A 901 26.98 38.20 12.04
N LEU A 902 26.07 37.24 12.10
CA LEU A 902 26.35 35.80 11.92
C LEU A 902 26.81 35.52 10.48
N GLN A 903 26.20 36.17 9.48
CA GLN A 903 26.59 36.04 8.09
C GLN A 903 27.95 36.69 7.80
N LYS A 904 28.25 37.85 8.41
CA LYS A 904 29.59 38.45 8.35
C LYS A 904 30.66 37.61 9.06
N ASN A 905 30.35 37.08 10.25
CA ASN A 905 31.25 36.15 10.94
C ASN A 905 31.46 34.86 10.14
N PHE A 906 30.43 34.36 9.46
CA PHE A 906 30.52 33.20 8.57
C PHE A 906 31.42 33.49 7.36
N ILE A 907 31.30 34.67 6.75
CA ILE A 907 32.17 35.09 5.63
C ILE A 907 33.61 35.33 6.09
N GLU A 908 33.83 35.92 7.28
CA GLU A 908 35.19 36.12 7.83
C GLU A 908 35.86 34.82 8.25
N THR A 909 35.12 33.83 8.78
CA THR A 909 35.66 32.50 9.13
C THR A 909 35.95 31.63 7.91
N HIS A 910 35.34 31.92 6.76
CA HIS A 910 35.53 31.17 5.51
C HIS A 910 36.21 32.00 4.42
N LYS A 911 37.02 33.00 4.79
CA LYS A 911 37.71 33.94 3.87
C LYS A 911 38.53 33.25 2.78
N LEU A 912 39.12 32.07 3.07
CA LEU A 912 39.88 31.27 2.10
C LEU A 912 39.03 30.55 1.04
N MET A 913 37.70 30.50 1.18
CA MET A 913 36.80 29.90 0.19
C MET A 913 36.22 30.90 -0.83
N TYR A 914 36.34 32.21 -0.57
CA TYR A 914 35.79 33.25 -1.44
C TYR A 914 36.85 34.00 -2.27
N ASP A 915 38.14 33.84 -1.98
CA ASP A 915 39.24 34.49 -2.72
C ASP A 915 39.59 33.83 -4.07
N ASN A 916 38.92 32.73 -4.47
CA ASN A 916 39.17 32.04 -5.76
C ASN A 916 38.11 32.27 -6.84
N THR A 917 37.25 33.28 -6.69
CA THR A 917 36.32 33.67 -7.77
C THR A 917 36.43 35.17 -8.08
N SER A 918 37.54 35.55 -8.72
CA SER A 918 37.67 36.82 -9.42
C SER A 918 38.61 36.66 -10.63
N GLU A 919 38.30 37.41 -11.70
CA GLU A 919 38.97 37.58 -13.01
C GLU A 919 38.38 36.75 -14.18
N MET A 920 37.40 37.25 -14.99
CA MET A 920 37.37 38.34 -16.02
C MET A 920 37.63 37.81 -17.46
N PRO A 921 37.26 38.48 -18.59
CA PRO A 921 36.29 39.58 -18.83
C PRO A 921 35.43 39.47 -20.14
N GLY A 922 34.32 40.24 -20.17
CA GLY A 922 33.94 41.18 -21.26
C GLY A 922 33.43 40.68 -22.63
N LYS A 923 32.18 41.04 -22.97
CA LYS A 923 31.88 42.03 -24.03
C LYS A 923 30.40 42.43 -24.04
N GLU A 924 30.21 43.75 -24.06
CA GLU A 924 28.96 44.48 -24.29
C GLU A 924 28.48 44.27 -25.73
N ASP A 925 27.16 44.27 -25.93
CA ASP A 925 26.55 45.08 -26.99
C ASP A 925 25.12 45.46 -26.62
N SER A 926 24.89 46.76 -26.72
CA SER A 926 23.69 47.53 -26.45
C SER A 926 22.68 47.49 -27.59
N ILE A 927 21.38 47.33 -27.31
CA ILE A 927 20.31 47.94 -28.13
C ILE A 927 19.17 48.42 -27.22
N MET A 928 18.80 49.67 -27.45
CA MET A 928 17.79 50.52 -26.82
C MET A 928 16.33 50.07 -27.02
N GLU A 929 15.49 50.57 -26.11
CA GLU A 929 14.12 51.13 -26.29
C GLU A 929 13.18 50.52 -27.36
N GLU A 930 11.97 50.10 -26.96
CA GLU A 930 10.78 50.95 -27.10
C GLU A 930 9.52 50.29 -26.50
N GLU A 931 8.58 51.16 -26.18
CA GLU A 931 7.29 50.99 -25.52
C GLU A 931 6.35 49.94 -26.14
N ARG A 932 5.71 49.12 -25.29
CA ARG A 932 4.24 49.06 -25.12
C ARG A 932 3.81 48.09 -24.02
#